data_AF-A0A674DK63-F1
#
_entry.id   AF-A0A674DK63-F1
#
_cell.length_a   1.000
_cell.length_b   1.000
_cell.length_c   1.000
_cell.angle_alpha   90.00
_cell.angle_beta   90.00
_cell.angle_gamma   90.00
#
_symmetry.space_group_name_H-M   'P 1'
#
loop_
_entity.id
_entity.type
_entity.pdbx_description
1 polymer ?
#
loop_
_entity_poly.entity_id
_entity_poly.type
_entity_poly.pdbx_seq_one_letter_code
_entity_poly.pdbx_strand_id
1 'polypeptide(L)'
;MKFSHKTAFVVDHCPYMAESSRQQVECDVLTKSRGQGMIPLAPVSKSLWTCAVECSMEYCRILYDVYPLKKLVTHYIASVVMFQINYIVSDSEFHILNSWRQDDQSTHELMSALAAVGPPNPQEDPECCSVLHGLVAAVESLCKITEYQHEARTTLMDTADRVANRGRIICLTNAKSDTHVRMLEDCVQETILEQNKMAAGSDRLMPIQQCELVLVHIFPQGEDTLVSDRPKKEVSSLLTSEVHSVRAGRHLATKLNILVQQHFDLASTTITNIPMKEEQHANTSANYDVELLHHRDAHLEFFKSGEWLGHKPLHTSRDSGLKETVTLKWCTPRTNSVELHYCTGAYRISPTDVNSRPSSCLTNFLLNGRSVLLEQPRKSGSKVISHMLSSHGGEIFLHVLNSTRSTLEDPPSISEGCGGRVTDYRITDFGEFMRENRLTPVPESPDAEASGKPPAERAKAQLERYTRYWPMIISQTTIFNMQAVVPLANLIVKENLSEEDLLTCQKTVYNLVDMERKNDPLPISTVGSRGKGPKRDEQYRIMWNELETLVKTHVAGSERHQRVLDCIVACRSKPPEEEERKKRGRKREDKEDKAEKNINKDSEDKSWQESERLKGAVERGKEEQGESEVIKDSPDSPEPLNKKPRLEEIQLPEKAKGPVSLLTMWTNRITVANSRKHQEFAGRISSVNNKAELYQHLKDENGMDLHENGKATR
;
A
#
# COMPACT_ATOMS: atom_id res chain seq x y z
N MET A 1 -10.34 -21.28 3.15
CA MET A 1 -8.93 -21.30 2.73
C MET A 1 -8.76 -22.37 1.66
N LYS A 2 -8.15 -22.00 0.52
CA LYS A 2 -8.02 -22.81 -0.70
C LYS A 2 -6.95 -23.93 -0.50
N PHE A 3 -7.07 -25.06 -1.20
CA PHE A 3 -6.10 -26.19 -1.21
C PHE A 3 -4.68 -25.82 -1.67
N SER A 4 -4.50 -24.59 -2.15
CA SER A 4 -3.34 -24.18 -2.91
C SER A 4 -2.11 -23.85 -2.07
N HIS A 5 -2.21 -23.68 -0.74
CA HIS A 5 -1.07 -23.32 0.13
C HIS A 5 0.13 -24.26 -0.05
N LYS A 6 -0.11 -25.58 -0.05
CA LYS A 6 0.90 -26.61 -0.27
C LYS A 6 0.58 -27.40 -1.53
N THR A 7 1.49 -27.43 -2.48
CA THR A 7 1.40 -28.30 -3.67
C THR A 7 2.62 -29.19 -3.74
N ALA A 8 2.44 -30.51 -3.67
CA ALA A 8 3.51 -31.48 -3.87
C ALA A 8 3.45 -32.02 -5.31
N PHE A 9 4.49 -31.81 -6.11
CA PHE A 9 4.66 -32.50 -7.38
C PHE A 9 5.34 -33.85 -7.13
N VAL A 10 4.79 -34.91 -7.72
CA VAL A 10 5.39 -36.24 -7.75
C VAL A 10 5.61 -36.59 -9.22
N VAL A 11 6.86 -36.67 -9.66
CA VAL A 11 7.20 -37.03 -11.04
C VAL A 11 7.88 -38.38 -11.05
N ASP A 12 7.31 -39.29 -11.81
CA ASP A 12 7.81 -40.64 -11.98
C ASP A 12 9.09 -40.66 -12.83
N HIS A 13 10.12 -41.33 -12.34
CA HIS A 13 11.42 -41.52 -12.98
C HIS A 13 11.73 -42.99 -13.27
N CYS A 14 10.72 -43.85 -13.26
CA CYS A 14 10.88 -45.26 -13.64
C CYS A 14 11.35 -45.43 -15.11
N PRO A 15 11.94 -46.60 -15.47
CA PRO A 15 12.50 -46.84 -16.81
C PRO A 15 11.54 -46.57 -17.98
N TYR A 16 10.24 -46.86 -17.81
CA TYR A 16 9.23 -46.62 -18.84
C TYR A 16 9.01 -45.13 -19.15
N MET A 17 9.38 -44.22 -18.24
CA MET A 17 9.32 -42.78 -18.49
C MET A 17 10.41 -42.29 -19.46
N ALA A 18 11.40 -43.13 -19.78
CA ALA A 18 12.36 -42.87 -20.86
C ALA A 18 11.74 -43.05 -22.26
N GLU A 19 10.54 -43.63 -22.38
CA GLU A 19 9.90 -43.84 -23.67
C GLU A 19 9.71 -42.53 -24.44
N SER A 20 9.90 -42.58 -25.77
CA SER A 20 9.68 -41.44 -26.65
C SER A 20 8.22 -41.00 -26.62
N SER A 21 7.98 -39.70 -26.48
CA SER A 21 6.67 -39.07 -26.66
C SER A 21 6.11 -39.24 -28.07
N ARG A 22 6.96 -39.60 -29.05
CA ARG A 22 6.64 -39.69 -30.49
C ARG A 22 6.15 -38.36 -31.09
N GLN A 23 6.29 -37.25 -30.36
CA GLN A 23 6.11 -35.91 -30.91
C GLN A 23 7.43 -35.44 -31.52
N GLN A 24 7.45 -35.23 -32.83
CA GLN A 24 8.65 -34.76 -33.52
C GLN A 24 8.91 -33.28 -33.22
N VAL A 25 10.18 -32.98 -32.95
CA VAL A 25 10.73 -31.64 -32.76
C VAL A 25 11.75 -31.40 -33.87
N GLU A 26 11.47 -30.43 -34.72
CA GLU A 26 12.38 -29.98 -35.76
C GLU A 26 13.44 -29.05 -35.14
N CYS A 27 14.69 -29.51 -35.10
CA CYS A 27 15.81 -28.72 -34.60
C CYS A 27 16.57 -27.99 -35.70
N ASP A 28 16.33 -28.31 -36.98
CA ASP A 28 16.99 -27.69 -38.13
C ASP A 28 16.15 -26.50 -38.65
N VAL A 29 16.53 -25.28 -38.26
CA VAL A 29 15.76 -24.04 -38.54
C VAL A 29 16.07 -23.46 -39.93
N LEU A 30 17.01 -24.04 -40.70
CA LEU A 30 17.56 -23.48 -41.95
C LEU A 30 16.89 -24.01 -43.23
N THR A 31 15.56 -24.14 -43.25
CA THR A 31 14.83 -24.70 -44.41
C THR A 31 14.72 -23.74 -45.62
N LYS A 32 15.00 -22.44 -45.47
CA LYS A 32 14.76 -21.45 -46.55
C LYS A 32 15.99 -21.01 -47.35
N SER A 33 17.22 -21.36 -46.96
CA SER A 33 18.45 -20.81 -47.58
C SER A 33 19.57 -21.82 -47.80
N ARG A 34 19.26 -23.09 -48.05
CA ARG A 34 20.29 -24.07 -48.46
C ARG A 34 20.40 -24.14 -49.98
N GLY A 35 21.63 -24.00 -50.48
CA GLY A 35 21.99 -24.40 -51.83
C GLY A 35 21.75 -25.90 -52.05
N GLN A 36 21.56 -26.32 -53.30
CA GLN A 36 21.32 -27.72 -53.67
C GLN A 36 22.41 -28.63 -53.09
N GLY A 37 22.05 -29.61 -52.23
CA GLY A 37 22.94 -30.71 -51.82
C GLY A 37 23.10 -31.00 -50.31
N MET A 38 22.45 -30.26 -49.39
CA MET A 38 22.61 -30.49 -47.94
C MET A 38 21.38 -31.19 -47.30
N ILE A 39 21.60 -32.37 -46.70
CA ILE A 39 20.56 -33.18 -46.03
C ILE A 39 20.17 -32.54 -44.69
N PRO A 40 18.86 -32.34 -44.39
CA PRO A 40 18.41 -31.81 -43.10
C PRO A 40 18.64 -32.82 -41.97
N LEU A 41 18.86 -32.33 -40.75
CA LEU A 41 18.95 -33.20 -39.57
C LEU A 41 17.60 -33.90 -39.33
N ALA A 42 17.65 -35.18 -38.94
CA ALA A 42 16.44 -35.91 -38.58
C ALA A 42 15.78 -35.27 -37.35
N PRO A 43 14.44 -35.17 -37.33
CA PRO A 43 13.72 -34.65 -36.17
C PRO A 43 13.92 -35.59 -34.97
N VAL A 44 13.96 -35.02 -33.77
CA VAL A 44 14.09 -35.75 -32.51
C VAL A 44 12.79 -35.72 -31.74
N SER A 45 12.61 -36.64 -30.80
CA SER A 45 11.46 -36.64 -29.90
C SER A 45 11.94 -36.65 -28.45
N LYS A 46 11.21 -35.93 -27.60
CA LYS A 46 11.44 -35.89 -26.15
C LYS A 46 10.90 -37.17 -25.51
N SER A 47 11.45 -37.60 -24.38
CA SER A 47 10.87 -38.69 -23.59
C SER A 47 9.63 -38.22 -22.81
N LEU A 48 8.85 -39.16 -22.26
CA LEU A 48 7.73 -38.85 -21.36
C LEU A 48 8.22 -38.08 -20.13
N TRP A 49 9.34 -38.48 -19.54
CA TRP A 49 10.03 -37.78 -18.45
C TRP A 49 10.32 -36.32 -18.80
N THR A 50 11.00 -36.07 -19.93
CA THR A 50 11.34 -34.70 -20.34
C THR A 50 10.08 -33.86 -20.53
N CYS A 51 9.02 -34.41 -21.13
CA CYS A 51 7.74 -33.70 -21.24
C CYS A 51 7.12 -33.37 -19.87
N ALA A 52 7.14 -34.31 -18.92
CA ALA A 52 6.61 -34.11 -17.58
C ALA A 52 7.36 -33.01 -16.81
N VAL A 53 8.69 -33.05 -16.86
CA VAL A 53 9.56 -32.04 -16.22
C VAL A 53 9.34 -30.67 -16.85
N GLU A 54 9.38 -30.54 -18.18
CA GLU A 54 9.15 -29.24 -18.84
C GLU A 54 7.80 -28.61 -18.46
N CYS A 55 6.73 -29.41 -18.48
CA CYS A 55 5.39 -28.89 -18.22
C CYS A 55 5.19 -28.54 -16.73
N SER A 56 5.74 -29.31 -15.80
CA SER A 56 5.68 -29.02 -14.36
C SER A 56 6.55 -27.82 -13.97
N MET A 57 7.70 -27.62 -14.63
CA MET A 57 8.52 -26.43 -14.41
C MET A 57 7.86 -25.16 -14.93
N GLU A 58 7.16 -25.24 -16.08
CA GLU A 58 6.37 -24.11 -16.58
C GLU A 58 5.18 -23.77 -15.66
N TYR A 59 4.55 -24.79 -15.06
CA TYR A 59 3.56 -24.61 -14.01
C TYR A 59 4.13 -23.83 -12.82
N CYS A 60 5.33 -24.21 -12.34
CA CYS A 60 6.02 -23.54 -11.23
C CYS A 60 6.39 -22.09 -11.58
N ARG A 61 6.87 -21.84 -12.80
CA ARG A 61 7.22 -20.49 -13.28
C ARG A 61 6.02 -19.55 -13.22
N ILE A 62 4.88 -19.96 -13.80
CA ILE A 62 3.64 -19.18 -13.78
C ILE A 62 3.22 -18.86 -12.33
N LEU A 63 3.32 -19.85 -11.44
CA LEU A 63 2.97 -19.65 -10.04
C LEU A 63 3.86 -18.60 -9.36
N TYR A 64 5.18 -18.73 -9.49
CA TYR A 64 6.14 -17.85 -8.81
C TYR A 64 6.11 -16.41 -9.33
N ASP A 65 5.78 -16.20 -10.61
CA ASP A 65 5.57 -14.88 -11.18
C ASP A 65 4.34 -14.17 -10.57
N VAL A 66 3.21 -14.89 -10.44
CA VAL A 66 1.94 -14.31 -9.95
C VAL A 66 1.93 -14.17 -8.43
N TYR A 67 2.51 -15.15 -7.72
CA TYR A 67 2.56 -15.20 -6.26
C TYR A 67 4.01 -15.30 -5.80
N PRO A 68 4.71 -14.16 -5.74
CA PRO A 68 6.10 -14.15 -5.34
C PRO A 68 6.23 -14.49 -3.87
N LEU A 69 7.45 -14.88 -3.56
CA LEU A 69 7.77 -15.60 -2.37
C LEU A 69 8.01 -14.70 -1.16
N LYS A 70 8.18 -13.40 -1.36
CA LYS A 70 8.57 -12.51 -0.27
C LYS A 70 7.34 -12.01 0.49
N LYS A 71 7.43 -12.09 1.82
CA LYS A 71 6.53 -11.44 2.77
C LYS A 71 6.67 -9.93 2.59
N LEU A 72 5.96 -9.37 1.61
CA LEU A 72 5.78 -7.93 1.53
C LEU A 72 4.92 -7.56 2.75
N VAL A 73 5.57 -7.00 3.76
CA VAL A 73 4.96 -6.37 4.94
C VAL A 73 4.26 -5.11 4.46
N THR A 74 3.18 -5.27 3.69
CA THR A 74 2.24 -4.19 3.41
C THR A 74 1.05 -4.43 4.32
N HIS A 75 1.10 -3.76 5.47
CA HIS A 75 0.21 -3.87 6.64
C HIS A 75 -1.29 -3.57 6.37
N TYR A 76 -1.75 -3.60 5.12
CA TYR A 76 -3.13 -3.27 4.71
C TYR A 76 -3.77 -4.24 3.70
N ILE A 77 -3.10 -5.32 3.30
CA ILE A 77 -3.77 -6.43 2.60
C ILE A 77 -3.72 -7.66 3.50
N ALA A 78 -4.72 -7.76 4.38
CA ALA A 78 -4.96 -8.91 5.22
C ALA A 78 -5.40 -10.11 4.37
N SER A 79 -4.45 -10.77 3.69
CA SER A 79 -4.46 -12.16 3.19
C SER A 79 -3.36 -12.32 2.13
N VAL A 80 -2.08 -12.21 2.50
CA VAL A 80 -1.01 -12.70 1.62
C VAL A 80 -1.01 -14.21 1.73
N VAL A 81 -1.76 -14.87 0.85
CA VAL A 81 -1.77 -16.33 0.77
C VAL A 81 -0.46 -16.75 0.10
N MET A 82 0.45 -17.31 0.88
CA MET A 82 1.69 -17.89 0.35
C MET A 82 1.39 -19.25 -0.27
N PHE A 83 1.90 -19.49 -1.47
CA PHE A 83 1.83 -20.79 -2.14
C PHE A 83 3.23 -21.37 -2.21
N GLN A 84 3.37 -22.62 -1.81
CA GLN A 84 4.65 -23.32 -1.78
C GLN A 84 4.53 -24.63 -2.55
N ILE A 85 5.61 -24.97 -3.25
CA ILE A 85 5.76 -26.20 -4.02
C ILE A 85 6.84 -27.06 -3.39
N ASN A 86 6.53 -28.35 -3.23
CA ASN A 86 7.52 -29.37 -2.94
C ASN A 86 7.64 -30.32 -4.13
N TYR A 87 8.84 -30.45 -4.70
CA TYR A 87 9.08 -31.24 -5.90
C TYR A 87 9.74 -32.56 -5.53
N ILE A 88 9.10 -33.67 -5.90
CA ILE A 88 9.51 -35.03 -5.53
C ILE A 88 9.64 -35.86 -6.81
N VAL A 89 10.76 -36.55 -6.94
CA VAL A 89 11.01 -37.52 -8.01
C VAL A 89 10.95 -38.93 -7.40
N SER A 90 10.38 -39.89 -8.13
CA SER A 90 10.16 -41.25 -7.63
C SER A 90 10.68 -42.29 -8.61
N ASP A 91 11.60 -43.14 -8.16
CA ASP A 91 12.18 -44.28 -8.89
C ASP A 91 12.17 -45.53 -7.98
N SER A 92 13.33 -46.16 -7.76
CA SER A 92 13.57 -47.16 -6.72
C SER A 92 13.43 -46.61 -5.30
N GLU A 93 13.63 -45.30 -5.12
CA GLU A 93 13.39 -44.54 -3.91
C GLU A 93 12.70 -43.21 -4.23
N PHE A 94 12.62 -42.30 -3.26
CA PHE A 94 12.09 -40.95 -3.48
C PHE A 94 13.17 -39.89 -3.26
N HIS A 95 13.15 -38.85 -4.10
CA HIS A 95 14.09 -37.74 -4.04
C HIS A 95 13.31 -36.43 -3.87
N ILE A 96 13.41 -35.81 -2.70
CA ILE A 96 12.81 -34.50 -2.44
C ILE A 96 13.81 -33.41 -2.85
N LEU A 97 13.48 -32.61 -3.86
CA LEU A 97 14.43 -31.68 -4.49
C LEU A 97 14.51 -30.31 -3.80
N ASN A 98 13.50 -29.93 -3.02
CA ASN A 98 13.43 -28.66 -2.29
C ASN A 98 12.62 -28.83 -0.99
N SER A 99 12.54 -27.80 -0.12
CA SER A 99 11.69 -27.85 1.07
C SER A 99 10.51 -26.87 1.01
N TRP A 100 9.73 -26.76 2.10
CA TRP A 100 8.69 -25.73 2.26
C TRP A 100 9.26 -24.35 2.63
N ARG A 101 10.58 -24.20 2.70
CA ARG A 101 11.23 -22.91 2.95
C ARG A 101 11.11 -22.01 1.73
N GLN A 102 11.04 -20.72 2.02
CA GLN A 102 10.83 -19.71 1.00
C GLN A 102 12.04 -19.52 0.08
N ASP A 103 13.24 -19.66 0.65
CA ASP A 103 14.49 -19.57 -0.10
C ASP A 103 14.63 -20.72 -1.11
N ASP A 104 14.06 -21.89 -0.81
CA ASP A 104 14.11 -23.08 -1.67
C ASP A 104 13.07 -23.05 -2.82
N GLN A 105 12.24 -22.02 -2.92
CA GLN A 105 11.19 -21.91 -3.95
C GLN A 105 11.76 -21.30 -5.25
N SER A 106 12.80 -21.90 -5.81
CA SER A 106 13.50 -21.36 -6.99
C SER A 106 13.44 -22.30 -8.17
N THR A 107 12.97 -21.83 -9.33
CA THR A 107 13.01 -22.63 -10.57
C THR A 107 14.44 -22.95 -10.99
N HIS A 108 15.39 -22.05 -10.72
CA HIS A 108 16.80 -22.28 -11.04
C HIS A 108 17.39 -23.43 -10.22
N GLU A 109 17.15 -23.44 -8.91
CA GLU A 109 17.63 -24.51 -8.02
C GLU A 109 16.96 -25.85 -8.32
N LEU A 110 15.63 -25.84 -8.56
CA LEU A 110 14.89 -27.02 -8.99
C LEU A 110 15.44 -27.59 -10.30
N MET A 111 15.72 -26.75 -11.31
CA MET A 111 16.33 -27.19 -12.56
C MET A 111 17.72 -27.79 -12.34
N SER A 112 18.53 -27.22 -11.44
CA SER A 112 19.83 -27.77 -11.09
C SER A 112 19.71 -29.14 -10.39
N ALA A 113 18.72 -29.31 -9.51
CA ALA A 113 18.46 -30.58 -8.84
C ALA A 113 17.96 -31.65 -9.82
N LEU A 114 17.04 -31.29 -10.74
CA LEU A 114 16.57 -32.17 -11.80
C LEU A 114 17.69 -32.59 -12.76
N ALA A 115 18.62 -31.69 -13.07
CA ALA A 115 19.79 -32.01 -13.87
C ALA A 115 20.74 -33.00 -13.16
N ALA A 116 20.82 -32.94 -11.84
CA ALA A 116 21.60 -33.89 -11.04
C ALA A 116 20.97 -35.29 -10.99
N VAL A 117 19.63 -35.38 -10.96
CA VAL A 117 18.90 -36.65 -11.08
C VAL A 117 19.07 -37.27 -12.48
N GLY A 118 19.03 -36.45 -13.54
CA GLY A 118 19.21 -36.90 -14.92
C GLY A 118 17.99 -37.61 -15.51
N PRO A 119 18.12 -38.22 -16.71
CA PRO A 119 17.01 -38.96 -17.35
C PRO A 119 16.85 -40.38 -16.75
N PRO A 120 15.64 -40.97 -16.82
CA PRO A 120 15.41 -42.36 -16.42
C PRO A 120 16.29 -43.32 -17.21
N ASN A 121 16.82 -44.36 -16.54
CA ASN A 121 17.62 -45.38 -17.18
C ASN A 121 16.73 -46.46 -17.82
N PRO A 122 16.70 -46.64 -19.16
CA PRO A 122 15.87 -47.66 -19.81
C PRO A 122 16.28 -49.11 -19.48
N GLN A 123 17.49 -49.32 -18.95
CA GLN A 123 18.05 -50.65 -18.64
C GLN A 123 17.88 -51.07 -17.18
N GLU A 124 17.36 -50.18 -16.33
CA GLU A 124 17.14 -50.47 -14.92
C GLU A 124 15.92 -51.40 -14.72
N ASP A 125 15.93 -52.18 -13.64
CA ASP A 125 14.88 -53.16 -13.37
C ASP A 125 13.55 -52.47 -13.02
N PRO A 126 12.50 -52.61 -13.86
CA PRO A 126 11.21 -51.98 -13.60
C PRO A 126 10.50 -52.51 -12.35
N GLU A 127 10.87 -53.70 -11.84
CA GLU A 127 10.24 -54.27 -10.64
C GLU A 127 10.69 -53.57 -9.35
N CYS A 128 11.86 -52.92 -9.36
CA CYS A 128 12.37 -52.18 -8.22
C CYS A 128 11.86 -50.73 -8.18
N CYS A 129 11.29 -50.21 -9.26
CA CYS A 129 10.91 -48.80 -9.38
C CYS A 129 9.38 -48.60 -9.28
N SER A 130 8.94 -47.61 -8.51
CA SER A 130 7.52 -47.29 -8.39
C SER A 130 7.29 -45.83 -8.03
N VAL A 131 6.23 -45.24 -8.61
CA VAL A 131 5.73 -43.91 -8.25
C VAL A 131 5.18 -43.84 -6.81
N LEU A 132 4.92 -44.99 -6.20
CA LEU A 132 4.40 -45.08 -4.83
C LEU A 132 5.35 -44.46 -3.80
N HIS A 133 6.67 -44.60 -3.97
CA HIS A 133 7.65 -44.02 -3.05
C HIS A 133 7.47 -42.49 -2.93
N GLY A 134 7.33 -41.81 -4.08
CA GLY A 134 7.08 -40.38 -4.13
C GLY A 134 5.69 -39.97 -3.63
N LEU A 135 4.66 -40.79 -3.85
CA LEU A 135 3.32 -40.53 -3.30
C LEU A 135 3.31 -40.59 -1.77
N VAL A 136 3.99 -41.57 -1.17
CA VAL A 136 4.16 -41.67 0.29
C VAL A 136 4.92 -40.44 0.81
N ALA A 137 6.04 -40.10 0.19
CA ALA A 137 6.84 -38.93 0.55
C ALA A 137 6.06 -37.61 0.41
N ALA A 138 5.16 -37.49 -0.58
CA ALA A 138 4.30 -36.32 -0.74
C ALA A 138 3.33 -36.15 0.43
N VAL A 139 2.70 -37.24 0.87
CA VAL A 139 1.81 -37.22 2.06
C VAL A 139 2.59 -36.84 3.31
N GLU A 140 3.77 -37.44 3.52
CA GLU A 140 4.67 -37.08 4.63
C GLU A 140 5.07 -35.61 4.59
N SER A 141 5.39 -35.09 3.41
CA SER A 141 5.76 -33.69 3.22
C SER A 141 4.60 -32.75 3.55
N LEU A 142 3.37 -33.08 3.17
CA LEU A 142 2.18 -32.29 3.51
C LEU A 142 1.93 -32.18 5.02
N CYS A 143 2.34 -33.17 5.82
CA CYS A 143 2.27 -33.12 7.28
C CYS A 143 3.30 -32.16 7.91
N LYS A 144 4.40 -31.83 7.21
CA LYS A 144 5.42 -30.89 7.72
C LYS A 144 4.89 -29.47 7.75
N ILE A 145 5.23 -28.70 8.78
CA ILE A 145 4.73 -27.33 9.00
C ILE A 145 5.51 -26.33 8.12
N THR A 146 4.81 -25.40 7.47
CA THR A 146 5.44 -24.28 6.75
C THR A 146 5.77 -23.12 7.70
N GLU A 147 6.69 -22.23 7.33
CA GLU A 147 7.00 -21.04 8.13
C GLU A 147 5.76 -20.18 8.40
N TYR A 148 4.90 -20.02 7.39
CA TYR A 148 3.62 -19.32 7.53
C TYR A 148 2.67 -20.02 8.51
N GLN A 149 2.52 -21.34 8.42
CA GLN A 149 1.69 -22.11 9.36
C GLN A 149 2.24 -22.05 10.79
N HIS A 150 3.57 -22.06 10.94
CA HIS A 150 4.22 -21.92 12.24
C HIS A 150 3.96 -20.53 12.84
N GLU A 151 4.18 -19.47 12.06
CA GLU A 151 3.92 -18.09 12.48
C GLU A 151 2.45 -17.89 12.85
N ALA A 152 1.51 -18.35 12.01
CA ALA A 152 0.08 -18.26 12.28
C ALA A 152 -0.32 -18.98 13.58
N ARG A 153 0.29 -20.14 13.89
CA ARG A 153 0.07 -20.85 15.16
C ARG A 153 0.62 -20.08 16.36
N THR A 154 1.78 -19.45 16.23
CA THR A 154 2.43 -18.71 17.33
C THR A 154 1.80 -17.34 17.62
N THR A 155 1.29 -16.64 16.59
CA THR A 155 0.69 -15.30 16.72
C THR A 155 -0.78 -15.33 17.14
N LEU A 156 -1.51 -16.38 16.80
CA LEU A 156 -2.94 -16.54 17.10
C LEU A 156 -3.17 -17.40 18.36
N MET A 157 -2.57 -17.03 19.50
CA MET A 157 -2.69 -17.81 20.75
C MET A 157 -4.14 -18.08 21.19
N ASP A 158 -5.12 -17.25 20.79
CA ASP A 158 -6.56 -17.47 21.05
C ASP A 158 -7.36 -18.08 19.86
N THR A 159 -6.73 -18.33 18.71
CA THR A 159 -7.37 -18.87 17.48
C THR A 159 -6.53 -19.93 16.76
N ALA A 160 -5.67 -20.65 17.49
CA ALA A 160 -4.80 -21.69 16.95
C ALA A 160 -5.56 -22.79 16.17
N ASP A 161 -6.81 -23.10 16.55
CA ASP A 161 -7.70 -24.04 15.87
C ASP A 161 -8.12 -23.62 14.44
N ARG A 162 -7.76 -22.41 13.99
CA ARG A 162 -8.10 -21.90 12.65
C ARG A 162 -7.05 -22.19 11.57
N VAL A 163 -5.87 -22.69 11.92
CA VAL A 163 -4.82 -22.99 10.92
C VAL A 163 -5.07 -24.37 10.29
N ALA A 164 -5.76 -24.38 9.16
CA ALA A 164 -5.99 -25.61 8.39
C ALA A 164 -4.76 -26.00 7.56
N ASN A 165 -4.29 -27.23 7.74
CA ASN A 165 -3.36 -27.94 6.86
C ASN A 165 -4.12 -28.65 5.71
N ARG A 166 -4.19 -27.97 4.57
CA ARG A 166 -4.72 -28.51 3.31
C ARG A 166 -3.62 -28.48 2.26
N GLY A 167 -3.63 -29.46 1.38
CA GLY A 167 -2.64 -29.54 0.30
C GLY A 167 -3.15 -30.24 -0.95
N ARG A 168 -2.35 -30.15 -1.99
CA ARG A 168 -2.56 -30.82 -3.27
C ARG A 168 -1.35 -31.67 -3.63
N ILE A 169 -1.58 -32.86 -4.17
CA ILE A 169 -0.56 -33.72 -4.78
C ILE A 169 -0.84 -33.76 -6.29
N ILE A 170 0.12 -33.39 -7.11
CA ILE A 170 0.05 -33.51 -8.57
C ILE A 170 1.05 -34.60 -8.99
N CYS A 171 0.54 -35.75 -9.41
CA CYS A 171 1.34 -36.91 -9.76
C CYS A 171 1.39 -37.09 -11.29
N LEU A 172 2.58 -37.04 -11.87
CA LEU A 172 2.85 -37.21 -13.30
C LEU A 172 3.50 -38.58 -13.53
N THR A 173 2.79 -39.51 -14.17
CA THR A 173 3.24 -40.89 -14.36
C THR A 173 2.63 -41.54 -15.60
N ASN A 174 3.15 -42.68 -16.04
CA ASN A 174 2.52 -43.56 -17.03
C ASN A 174 1.85 -44.75 -16.31
N ALA A 175 0.61 -44.57 -15.87
CA ALA A 175 -0.19 -45.65 -15.30
C ALA A 175 -0.58 -46.74 -16.35
N LYS A 176 -0.75 -47.99 -15.88
CA LYS A 176 -0.98 -49.17 -16.75
C LYS A 176 -2.45 -49.35 -17.14
N SER A 177 -3.37 -49.00 -16.24
CA SER A 177 -4.82 -49.22 -16.37
C SER A 177 -5.58 -48.44 -15.30
N ASP A 178 -6.89 -48.31 -15.45
CA ASP A 178 -7.76 -47.77 -14.40
C ASP A 178 -7.68 -48.53 -13.07
N THR A 179 -7.35 -49.83 -13.09
CA THR A 179 -7.13 -50.61 -11.85
C THR A 179 -5.83 -50.22 -11.15
N HIS A 180 -4.77 -49.96 -11.90
CA HIS A 180 -3.53 -49.41 -11.36
C HIS A 180 -3.78 -48.04 -10.75
N VAL A 181 -4.52 -47.16 -11.45
CA VAL A 181 -4.88 -45.83 -10.93
C VAL A 181 -5.59 -45.94 -9.58
N ARG A 182 -6.60 -46.81 -9.43
CA ARG A 182 -7.30 -46.99 -8.14
C ARG A 182 -6.37 -47.46 -7.03
N MET A 183 -5.44 -48.36 -7.33
CA MET A 183 -4.43 -48.80 -6.34
C MET A 183 -3.58 -47.62 -5.83
N LEU A 184 -3.19 -46.69 -6.70
CA LEU A 184 -2.46 -45.48 -6.29
C LEU A 184 -3.31 -44.60 -5.36
N GLU A 185 -4.60 -44.46 -5.63
CA GLU A 185 -5.52 -43.69 -4.79
C GLU A 185 -5.70 -44.30 -3.40
N ASP A 186 -5.91 -45.61 -3.36
CA ASP A 186 -6.10 -46.37 -2.12
C ASP A 186 -4.83 -46.27 -1.26
N CYS A 187 -3.64 -46.39 -1.87
CA CYS A 187 -2.37 -46.22 -1.18
C CYS A 187 -2.21 -44.80 -0.59
N VAL A 188 -2.53 -43.75 -1.35
CA VAL A 188 -2.49 -42.37 -0.85
C VAL A 188 -3.47 -42.17 0.30
N GLN A 189 -4.68 -42.73 0.20
CA GLN A 189 -5.68 -42.67 1.26
C GLN A 189 -5.20 -43.34 2.55
N GLU A 190 -4.68 -44.56 2.47
CA GLU A 190 -4.14 -45.30 3.61
C GLU A 190 -2.97 -44.55 4.25
N THR A 191 -2.05 -44.05 3.43
CA THR A 191 -0.91 -43.26 3.90
C THR A 191 -1.35 -41.99 4.63
N ILE A 192 -2.36 -41.26 4.13
CA ILE A 192 -2.90 -40.07 4.83
C ILE A 192 -3.43 -40.46 6.21
N LEU A 193 -4.14 -41.58 6.34
CA LEU A 193 -4.69 -42.02 7.62
C LEU A 193 -3.58 -42.38 8.62
N GLU A 194 -2.52 -43.05 8.18
CA GLU A 194 -1.38 -43.41 9.01
C GLU A 194 -0.58 -42.17 9.44
N GLN A 195 -0.26 -41.30 8.50
CA GLN A 195 0.48 -40.07 8.76
C GLN A 195 -0.29 -39.11 9.66
N ASN A 196 -1.62 -39.03 9.54
CA ASN A 196 -2.45 -38.23 10.44
C ASN A 196 -2.44 -38.74 11.88
N LYS A 197 -2.38 -40.06 12.10
CA LYS A 197 -2.23 -40.64 13.45
C LYS A 197 -0.89 -40.23 14.06
N MET A 198 0.19 -40.26 13.28
CA MET A 198 1.51 -39.83 13.74
C MET A 198 1.58 -38.32 13.98
N ALA A 199 0.96 -37.52 13.10
CA ALA A 199 0.92 -36.07 13.24
C ALA A 199 0.12 -35.61 14.46
N ALA A 200 -0.92 -36.35 14.87
CA ALA A 200 -1.70 -36.04 16.07
C ALA A 200 -0.87 -36.14 17.37
N GLY A 201 0.21 -36.92 17.38
CA GLY A 201 1.11 -37.08 18.52
C GLY A 201 2.40 -36.25 18.45
N SER A 202 2.53 -35.33 17.49
CA SER A 202 3.77 -34.59 17.23
C SER A 202 3.57 -33.08 17.21
N ASP A 203 4.38 -32.35 17.96
CA ASP A 203 4.35 -30.88 17.96
C ASP A 203 4.90 -30.26 16.65
N ARG A 204 5.64 -31.05 15.86
CA ARG A 204 6.33 -30.60 14.63
C ARG A 204 5.56 -30.92 13.35
N LEU A 205 4.45 -31.65 13.45
CA LEU A 205 3.62 -32.04 12.31
C LEU A 205 2.21 -31.46 12.47
N MET A 206 1.46 -31.46 11.38
CA MET A 206 0.03 -31.10 11.39
C MET A 206 -0.77 -32.13 10.61
N PRO A 207 -1.89 -32.63 11.15
CA PRO A 207 -2.74 -33.57 10.43
C PRO A 207 -3.33 -32.89 9.19
N ILE A 208 -3.32 -33.60 8.07
CA ILE A 208 -3.92 -33.18 6.80
C ILE A 208 -5.44 -33.25 6.95
N GLN A 209 -6.11 -32.10 6.93
CA GLN A 209 -7.59 -32.08 6.97
C GLN A 209 -8.22 -32.24 5.59
N GLN A 210 -7.50 -31.89 4.51
CA GLN A 210 -8.00 -32.06 3.15
C GLN A 210 -6.84 -32.15 2.15
N CYS A 211 -6.88 -33.17 1.29
CA CYS A 211 -5.92 -33.43 0.24
C CYS A 211 -6.64 -33.56 -1.10
N GLU A 212 -6.13 -32.87 -2.12
CA GLU A 212 -6.55 -33.04 -3.51
C GLU A 212 -5.45 -33.80 -4.27
N LEU A 213 -5.76 -34.98 -4.80
CA LEU A 213 -4.87 -35.77 -5.64
C LEU A 213 -5.24 -35.57 -7.11
N VAL A 214 -4.27 -35.08 -7.89
CA VAL A 214 -4.38 -34.87 -9.34
C VAL A 214 -3.44 -35.85 -10.03
N LEU A 215 -3.98 -36.97 -10.51
CA LEU A 215 -3.23 -37.98 -11.25
C LEU A 215 -3.25 -37.65 -12.73
N VAL A 216 -2.09 -37.38 -13.32
CA VAL A 216 -1.94 -37.13 -14.75
C VAL A 216 -1.22 -38.32 -15.37
N HIS A 217 -2.00 -39.16 -16.06
CA HIS A 217 -1.49 -40.25 -16.87
C HIS A 217 -0.96 -39.69 -18.20
N ILE A 218 0.33 -39.86 -18.45
CA ILE A 218 1.04 -39.35 -19.62
C ILE A 218 1.37 -40.53 -20.54
N PHE A 219 0.98 -40.46 -21.82
CA PHE A 219 1.26 -41.51 -22.80
C PHE A 219 1.77 -40.95 -24.15
N PRO A 220 2.50 -41.75 -24.95
CA PRO A 220 3.03 -41.35 -26.25
C PRO A 220 1.94 -40.96 -27.27
N GLN A 221 2.33 -40.22 -28.31
CA GLN A 221 1.44 -39.96 -29.44
C GLN A 221 1.18 -41.22 -30.26
N GLY A 222 -0.05 -41.36 -30.73
CA GLY A 222 -0.48 -42.47 -31.59
C GLY A 222 -0.81 -43.77 -30.85
N GLU A 223 -0.76 -43.76 -29.50
CA GLU A 223 -1.18 -44.91 -28.69
C GLU A 223 -2.57 -44.69 -28.10
N ASP A 224 -3.29 -45.80 -27.94
CA ASP A 224 -4.50 -45.87 -27.16
C ASP A 224 -4.15 -46.18 -25.70
N THR A 225 -4.94 -45.64 -24.77
CA THR A 225 -4.71 -45.78 -23.33
C THR A 225 -5.84 -46.55 -22.67
N LEU A 226 -5.47 -47.39 -21.68
CA LEU A 226 -6.39 -48.10 -20.80
C LEU A 226 -6.76 -47.29 -19.54
N VAL A 227 -6.34 -46.03 -19.48
CA VAL A 227 -6.63 -45.09 -18.40
C VAL A 227 -7.59 -44.02 -18.90
N SER A 228 -8.76 -43.95 -18.26
CA SER A 228 -9.83 -43.01 -18.63
C SER A 228 -9.77 -41.71 -17.83
N ASP A 229 -10.15 -40.60 -18.46
CA ASP A 229 -10.36 -39.33 -17.75
C ASP A 229 -11.44 -39.49 -16.69
N ARG A 230 -11.18 -38.99 -15.49
CA ARG A 230 -12.15 -39.01 -14.39
C ARG A 230 -12.22 -37.66 -13.70
N PRO A 231 -13.40 -37.02 -13.65
CA PRO A 231 -13.56 -35.75 -12.95
C PRO A 231 -13.33 -35.93 -11.45
N LYS A 232 -13.23 -34.81 -10.73
CA LYS A 232 -13.08 -34.79 -9.27
C LYS A 232 -14.11 -35.69 -8.61
N LYS A 233 -13.60 -36.69 -7.89
CA LYS A 233 -14.36 -37.68 -7.13
C LYS A 233 -13.87 -37.65 -5.68
N GLU A 234 -14.81 -37.59 -4.74
CA GLU A 234 -14.50 -37.79 -3.33
C GLU A 234 -14.18 -39.27 -3.09
N VAL A 235 -12.94 -39.56 -2.69
CA VAL A 235 -12.48 -40.92 -2.35
C VAL A 235 -12.70 -41.17 -0.86
N SER A 236 -12.44 -40.16 -0.03
CA SER A 236 -12.74 -40.13 1.40
C SER A 236 -13.00 -38.70 1.87
N SER A 237 -13.40 -38.53 3.13
CA SER A 237 -13.57 -37.20 3.75
C SER A 237 -12.29 -36.35 3.76
N LEU A 238 -11.12 -36.99 3.63
CA LEU A 238 -9.82 -36.34 3.59
C LEU A 238 -9.26 -36.22 2.17
N LEU A 239 -9.67 -37.07 1.22
CA LEU A 239 -9.07 -37.20 -0.10
C LEU A 239 -10.10 -37.02 -1.22
N THR A 240 -9.88 -36.01 -2.06
CA THR A 240 -10.53 -35.87 -3.36
C THR A 240 -9.54 -36.19 -4.46
N SER A 241 -9.94 -36.94 -5.48
CA SER A 241 -9.07 -37.40 -6.56
C SER A 241 -9.64 -37.05 -7.93
N GLU A 242 -8.81 -36.61 -8.86
CA GLU A 242 -9.11 -36.48 -10.28
C GLU A 242 -8.01 -37.11 -11.14
N VAL A 243 -8.41 -37.64 -12.29
CA VAL A 243 -7.51 -38.36 -13.20
C VAL A 243 -7.62 -37.73 -14.58
N HIS A 244 -6.47 -37.39 -15.15
CA HIS A 244 -6.37 -36.81 -16.48
C HIS A 244 -5.50 -37.71 -17.35
N SER A 245 -6.06 -38.19 -18.45
CA SER A 245 -5.38 -39.03 -19.43
C SER A 245 -4.95 -38.15 -20.61
N VAL A 246 -3.65 -37.86 -20.71
CA VAL A 246 -3.14 -36.81 -21.61
C VAL A 246 -1.94 -37.29 -22.42
N ARG A 247 -1.97 -36.99 -23.72
CA ARG A 247 -0.82 -37.23 -24.60
C ARG A 247 0.37 -36.36 -24.19
N ALA A 248 1.57 -36.92 -24.28
CA ALA A 248 2.80 -36.19 -23.99
C ALA A 248 3.03 -34.98 -24.91
N GLY A 249 3.92 -34.09 -24.48
CA GLY A 249 4.32 -32.89 -25.21
C GLY A 249 3.26 -31.78 -25.14
N ARG A 250 2.84 -31.23 -26.29
CA ARG A 250 1.97 -30.03 -26.33
C ARG A 250 0.64 -30.19 -25.57
N HIS A 251 0.03 -31.38 -25.59
CA HIS A 251 -1.24 -31.60 -24.90
C HIS A 251 -1.07 -31.59 -23.38
N LEU A 252 0.02 -32.17 -22.88
CA LEU A 252 0.39 -32.12 -21.46
C LEU A 252 0.64 -30.67 -21.00
N ALA A 253 1.38 -29.89 -21.80
CA ALA A 253 1.62 -28.48 -21.51
C ALA A 253 0.30 -27.69 -21.40
N THR A 254 -0.60 -27.86 -22.37
CA THR A 254 -1.94 -27.23 -22.33
C THR A 254 -2.72 -27.67 -21.09
N LYS A 255 -2.68 -28.95 -20.72
CA LYS A 255 -3.39 -29.44 -19.54
C LYS A 255 -2.87 -28.81 -18.26
N LEU A 256 -1.54 -28.80 -18.04
CA LEU A 256 -0.95 -28.20 -16.85
C LEU A 256 -1.18 -26.68 -16.81
N ASN A 257 -1.22 -26.01 -17.96
CA ASN A 257 -1.60 -24.60 -18.05
C ASN A 257 -3.06 -24.35 -17.62
N ILE A 258 -3.99 -25.26 -17.93
CA ILE A 258 -5.38 -25.18 -17.45
C ILE A 258 -5.43 -25.48 -15.95
N LEU A 259 -4.71 -26.50 -15.49
CA LEU A 259 -4.67 -26.88 -14.08
C LEU A 259 -4.11 -25.74 -13.22
N VAL A 260 -3.03 -25.05 -13.61
CA VAL A 260 -2.49 -23.92 -12.83
C VAL A 260 -3.53 -22.80 -12.68
N GLN A 261 -4.32 -22.52 -13.72
CA GLN A 261 -5.39 -21.53 -13.65
C GLN A 261 -6.49 -21.94 -12.67
N GLN A 262 -6.94 -23.19 -12.73
CA GLN A 262 -7.97 -23.70 -11.81
C GLN A 262 -7.46 -23.80 -10.37
N HIS A 263 -6.21 -24.21 -10.21
CA HIS A 263 -5.56 -24.46 -8.93
C HIS A 263 -5.34 -23.19 -8.12
N PHE A 264 -5.08 -22.07 -8.79
CA PHE A 264 -4.75 -20.79 -8.17
C PHE A 264 -5.70 -19.66 -8.57
N ASP A 265 -6.87 -19.98 -9.11
CA ASP A 265 -7.91 -19.00 -9.48
C ASP A 265 -7.35 -17.87 -10.37
N LEU A 266 -6.61 -18.28 -11.40
CA LEU A 266 -6.05 -17.36 -12.38
C LEU A 266 -7.06 -17.12 -13.50
N ALA A 267 -7.03 -15.92 -14.05
CA ALA A 267 -7.69 -15.57 -15.30
C ALA A 267 -6.65 -15.29 -16.39
N SER A 268 -7.12 -15.35 -17.64
CA SER A 268 -6.34 -15.01 -18.82
C SER A 268 -6.77 -13.66 -19.39
N THR A 269 -5.78 -12.86 -19.81
CA THR A 269 -5.97 -11.64 -20.59
C THR A 269 -5.11 -11.70 -21.85
N THR A 270 -5.75 -11.55 -23.00
CA THR A 270 -5.07 -11.44 -24.29
C THR A 270 -4.98 -9.97 -24.71
N ILE A 271 -3.76 -9.45 -24.80
CA ILE A 271 -3.49 -8.09 -25.26
C ILE A 271 -3.29 -8.11 -26.75
N THR A 272 -4.06 -7.30 -27.47
CA THR A 272 -4.04 -7.25 -28.93
C THR A 272 -3.50 -5.92 -29.45
N ASN A 273 -3.22 -5.86 -30.75
CA ASN A 273 -2.74 -4.68 -31.46
C ASN A 273 -1.43 -4.12 -30.89
N ILE A 274 -0.53 -4.99 -30.44
CA ILE A 274 0.79 -4.59 -29.95
C ILE A 274 1.62 -4.14 -31.18
N PRO A 275 2.04 -2.86 -31.26
CA PRO A 275 2.79 -2.38 -32.39
C PRO A 275 4.24 -2.87 -32.33
N MET A 276 4.65 -3.69 -33.30
CA MET A 276 6.02 -4.20 -33.40
C MET A 276 6.64 -3.82 -34.76
N LYS A 277 7.96 -3.57 -34.77
CA LYS A 277 8.73 -3.44 -36.01
C LYS A 277 9.18 -4.84 -36.46
N GLU A 278 8.91 -5.19 -37.72
CA GLU A 278 9.45 -6.40 -38.34
C GLU A 278 10.92 -6.20 -38.74
N GLU A 279 11.80 -7.16 -38.43
CA GLU A 279 13.23 -7.06 -38.73
C GLU A 279 13.55 -7.19 -40.22
N GLN A 280 12.70 -7.87 -40.99
CA GLN A 280 12.92 -8.11 -42.42
C GLN A 280 12.17 -7.11 -43.33
N HIS A 281 11.18 -6.40 -42.79
CA HIS A 281 10.38 -5.42 -43.53
C HIS A 281 10.06 -4.21 -42.64
N ALA A 282 11.00 -3.27 -42.52
CA ALA A 282 10.87 -2.07 -41.67
C ALA A 282 9.66 -1.16 -42.03
N ASN A 283 8.97 -1.43 -43.15
CA ASN A 283 7.81 -0.68 -43.64
C ASN A 283 6.47 -1.38 -43.39
N THR A 284 6.44 -2.59 -42.79
CA THR A 284 5.21 -3.31 -42.41
C THR A 284 5.18 -3.56 -40.90
N SER A 285 4.13 -3.09 -40.23
CA SER A 285 3.86 -3.41 -38.83
C SER A 285 2.83 -4.53 -38.77
N ALA A 286 3.18 -5.68 -38.19
CA ALA A 286 2.22 -6.72 -37.84
C ALA A 286 1.70 -6.50 -36.40
N ASN A 287 0.41 -6.77 -36.19
CA ASN A 287 -0.20 -6.78 -34.88
C ASN A 287 -0.02 -8.17 -34.28
N TYR A 288 0.54 -8.24 -33.08
CA TYR A 288 0.68 -9.48 -32.33
C TYR A 288 -0.17 -9.44 -31.08
N ASP A 289 -0.56 -10.64 -30.65
CA ASP A 289 -1.32 -10.87 -29.44
C ASP A 289 -0.43 -11.53 -28.39
N VAL A 290 -0.55 -11.09 -27.14
CA VAL A 290 0.16 -11.69 -26.00
C VAL A 290 -0.84 -12.08 -24.93
N GLU A 291 -0.79 -13.34 -24.52
CA GLU A 291 -1.60 -13.86 -23.43
C GLU A 291 -0.85 -13.76 -22.09
N LEU A 292 -1.52 -13.18 -21.09
CA LEU A 292 -1.04 -13.03 -19.72
C LEU A 292 -1.98 -13.74 -18.75
N LEU A 293 -1.41 -14.44 -17.78
CA LEU A 293 -2.11 -15.02 -16.63
C LEU A 293 -1.92 -14.13 -15.41
N HIS A 294 -2.97 -14.00 -14.59
CA HIS A 294 -2.95 -13.23 -13.34
C HIS A 294 -4.09 -13.68 -12.43
N HIS A 295 -4.13 -13.23 -11.18
CA HIS A 295 -5.26 -13.53 -10.28
C HIS A 295 -6.59 -13.07 -10.91
N ARG A 296 -7.64 -13.88 -10.79
CA ARG A 296 -8.96 -13.62 -11.38
C ARG A 296 -9.58 -12.29 -10.92
N ASP A 297 -9.18 -11.82 -9.74
CA ASP A 297 -9.70 -10.59 -9.14
C ASP A 297 -9.48 -9.33 -9.98
N ALA A 298 -8.50 -9.34 -10.90
CA ALA A 298 -8.34 -8.26 -11.87
C ALA A 298 -9.59 -8.04 -12.72
N HIS A 299 -10.41 -9.08 -12.92
CA HIS A 299 -11.62 -9.04 -13.75
C HIS A 299 -12.93 -9.02 -12.95
N LEU A 300 -12.91 -8.80 -11.63
CA LEU A 300 -14.12 -8.80 -10.81
C LEU A 300 -15.19 -7.80 -11.29
N GLU A 301 -14.77 -6.62 -11.72
CA GLU A 301 -15.69 -5.61 -12.23
C GLU A 301 -16.41 -6.08 -13.51
N PHE A 302 -15.72 -6.82 -14.39
CA PHE A 302 -16.33 -7.44 -15.57
C PHE A 302 -17.34 -8.53 -15.23
N PHE A 303 -17.05 -9.34 -14.21
CA PHE A 303 -17.97 -10.38 -13.76
C PHE A 303 -19.24 -9.79 -13.13
N LYS A 304 -19.11 -8.69 -12.37
CA LYS A 304 -20.24 -8.01 -11.73
C LYS A 304 -21.11 -7.23 -12.71
N SER A 305 -20.53 -6.64 -13.76
CA SER A 305 -21.29 -5.84 -14.74
C SER A 305 -22.12 -6.69 -15.72
N GLY A 306 -21.94 -8.02 -15.74
CA GLY A 306 -22.61 -8.92 -16.68
C GLY A 306 -22.15 -8.74 -18.14
N GLU A 307 -21.20 -7.84 -18.42
CA GLU A 307 -20.64 -7.59 -19.77
C GLU A 307 -19.93 -8.83 -20.34
N TRP A 308 -19.54 -9.76 -19.46
CA TRP A 308 -18.92 -11.03 -19.83
C TRP A 308 -19.86 -11.97 -20.61
N LEU A 309 -21.18 -11.88 -20.40
CA LEU A 309 -22.17 -12.66 -21.18
C LEU A 309 -22.35 -12.10 -22.62
N GLY A 310 -21.86 -10.90 -22.92
CA GLY A 310 -21.98 -10.24 -24.22
C GLY A 310 -20.78 -10.44 -25.16
N HIS A 311 -19.63 -10.86 -24.64
CA HIS A 311 -18.39 -11.08 -25.38
C HIS A 311 -18.18 -12.57 -25.69
N LYS A 312 -19.02 -13.14 -26.56
CA LYS A 312 -18.57 -14.34 -27.29
C LYS A 312 -17.33 -13.96 -28.11
N PRO A 313 -16.20 -14.69 -27.99
CA PRO A 313 -15.03 -14.45 -28.82
C PRO A 313 -15.42 -14.58 -30.29
N LEU A 314 -15.11 -13.54 -31.07
CA LEU A 314 -15.36 -13.50 -32.50
C LEU A 314 -14.35 -14.43 -33.19
N HIS A 315 -14.80 -15.63 -33.55
CA HIS A 315 -14.19 -16.60 -34.48
C HIS A 315 -12.74 -17.08 -34.21
N THR A 316 -12.57 -18.39 -33.97
CA THR A 316 -11.97 -19.35 -34.94
C THR A 316 -12.09 -20.81 -34.44
N SER A 317 -12.48 -21.69 -35.36
CA SER A 317 -12.43 -23.17 -35.35
C SER A 317 -13.20 -23.98 -34.28
N ARG A 318 -14.08 -24.85 -34.75
CA ARG A 318 -14.61 -26.01 -34.01
C ARG A 318 -13.45 -26.96 -33.76
N ASP A 319 -12.86 -26.94 -32.56
CA ASP A 319 -12.35 -28.12 -31.85
C ASP A 319 -11.74 -27.71 -30.50
N SER A 320 -12.06 -28.48 -29.45
CA SER A 320 -11.62 -28.36 -28.04
C SER A 320 -12.22 -27.21 -27.21
N GLY A 321 -12.65 -27.53 -25.99
CA GLY A 321 -13.32 -26.61 -25.06
C GLY A 321 -12.54 -25.32 -24.82
N LEU A 322 -13.11 -24.20 -25.26
CA LEU A 322 -12.49 -22.88 -25.34
C LEU A 322 -12.00 -22.37 -23.98
N LYS A 323 -10.68 -22.10 -23.89
CA LYS A 323 -10.05 -21.32 -22.83
C LYS A 323 -10.63 -19.90 -22.86
N GLU A 324 -11.16 -19.45 -21.73
CA GLU A 324 -11.83 -18.17 -21.63
C GLU A 324 -10.84 -17.07 -21.28
N THR A 325 -10.65 -16.12 -22.21
CA THR A 325 -9.67 -15.04 -22.09
C THR A 325 -10.33 -13.68 -22.34
N VAL A 326 -9.96 -12.68 -21.54
CA VAL A 326 -10.41 -11.30 -21.73
C VAL A 326 -9.52 -10.62 -22.76
N THR A 327 -10.11 -10.15 -23.85
CA THR A 327 -9.37 -9.42 -24.89
C THR A 327 -9.30 -7.93 -24.57
N LEU A 328 -8.09 -7.38 -24.44
CA LEU A 328 -7.85 -5.95 -24.25
C LEU A 328 -6.93 -5.42 -25.35
N LYS A 329 -7.21 -4.21 -25.83
CA LYS A 329 -6.45 -3.60 -26.93
C LYS A 329 -5.38 -2.66 -26.38
N TRP A 330 -4.16 -2.79 -26.90
CA TRP A 330 -3.08 -1.84 -26.64
C TRP A 330 -3.48 -0.41 -27.02
N CYS A 331 -3.32 0.52 -26.08
CA CYS A 331 -3.40 1.95 -26.33
C CYS A 331 -2.05 2.61 -26.05
N THR A 332 -1.51 3.28 -27.07
CA THR A 332 -0.29 4.09 -26.93
C THR A 332 -0.55 5.24 -25.95
N PRO A 333 0.24 5.37 -24.87
CA PRO A 333 0.15 6.50 -23.96
C PRO A 333 0.35 7.81 -24.75
N ARG A 334 -0.54 8.78 -24.59
CA ARG A 334 -0.48 10.06 -25.33
C ARG A 334 0.62 11.00 -24.82
N THR A 335 1.10 10.78 -23.60
CA THR A 335 2.05 11.64 -22.88
C THR A 335 3.09 10.77 -22.16
N ASN A 336 4.32 11.29 -22.03
CA ASN A 336 5.39 10.66 -21.24
C ASN A 336 5.35 11.08 -19.75
N SER A 337 4.31 11.79 -19.31
CA SER A 337 4.15 12.20 -17.92
C SER A 337 3.65 11.05 -17.05
N VAL A 338 4.18 10.95 -15.83
CA VAL A 338 3.66 10.04 -14.81
C VAL A 338 2.30 10.58 -14.36
N GLU A 339 1.22 10.11 -15.01
CA GLU A 339 -0.15 10.40 -14.59
C GLU A 339 -0.54 9.45 -13.45
N LEU A 340 -0.98 10.03 -12.33
CA LEU A 340 -1.51 9.25 -11.22
C LEU A 340 -2.92 8.76 -11.58
N HIS A 341 -3.01 7.51 -12.02
CA HIS A 341 -4.30 6.86 -12.29
C HIS A 341 -4.92 6.33 -11.00
N TYR A 342 -6.23 6.56 -10.83
CA TYR A 342 -6.99 5.91 -9.77
C TYR A 342 -7.10 4.41 -10.05
N CYS A 343 -6.48 3.61 -9.19
CA CYS A 343 -6.40 2.16 -9.32
C CYS A 343 -7.13 1.49 -8.16
N THR A 344 -8.03 0.54 -8.48
CA THR A 344 -8.80 -0.22 -7.48
C THR A 344 -8.12 -1.53 -7.07
N GLY A 345 -7.13 -2.00 -7.85
CA GLY A 345 -6.31 -3.16 -7.53
C GLY A 345 -5.18 -3.35 -8.55
N ALA A 346 -4.05 -3.89 -8.09
CA ALA A 346 -2.89 -4.19 -8.94
C ALA A 346 -2.47 -5.65 -8.74
N TYR A 347 -2.42 -6.40 -9.84
CA TYR A 347 -2.20 -7.85 -9.82
C TYR A 347 -0.97 -8.21 -10.64
N ARG A 348 -0.09 -9.06 -10.11
CA ARG A 348 1.06 -9.55 -10.88
C ARG A 348 0.61 -10.41 -12.05
N ILE A 349 1.41 -10.39 -13.11
CA ILE A 349 1.15 -11.12 -14.35
C ILE A 349 2.27 -12.13 -14.61
N SER A 350 1.94 -13.19 -15.33
CA SER A 350 2.89 -14.09 -15.97
C SER A 350 2.50 -14.27 -17.44
N PRO A 351 3.38 -13.99 -18.42
CA PRO A 351 3.09 -14.30 -19.81
C PRO A 351 2.96 -15.81 -20.02
N THR A 352 1.95 -16.29 -20.74
CA THR A 352 1.81 -17.73 -21.03
C THR A 352 3.00 -18.25 -21.85
N ASP A 353 3.50 -17.43 -22.78
CA ASP A 353 4.56 -17.81 -23.72
C ASP A 353 5.71 -16.81 -23.62
N VAL A 354 6.50 -16.92 -22.53
CA VAL A 354 7.45 -15.90 -22.07
C VAL A 354 8.58 -15.63 -23.08
N ASN A 355 9.05 -16.65 -23.78
CA ASN A 355 10.16 -16.56 -24.74
C ASN A 355 9.70 -16.22 -26.17
N SER A 356 8.40 -16.06 -26.41
CA SER A 356 7.92 -15.62 -27.71
C SER A 356 8.36 -14.18 -27.98
N ARG A 357 8.68 -13.86 -29.25
CA ARG A 357 9.07 -12.51 -29.66
C ARG A 357 8.02 -11.46 -29.23
N PRO A 358 6.70 -11.67 -29.39
CA PRO A 358 5.69 -10.71 -28.93
C PRO A 358 5.72 -10.47 -27.41
N SER A 359 5.75 -11.54 -26.60
CA SER A 359 5.81 -11.42 -25.13
C SER A 359 7.09 -10.75 -24.66
N SER A 360 8.23 -11.09 -25.26
CA SER A 360 9.52 -10.48 -24.97
C SER A 360 9.53 -8.98 -25.30
N CYS A 361 8.94 -8.57 -26.43
CA CYS A 361 8.82 -7.15 -26.75
C CYS A 361 7.91 -6.39 -25.77
N LEU A 362 6.76 -6.96 -25.41
CA LEU A 362 5.84 -6.38 -24.43
C LEU A 362 6.51 -6.22 -23.06
N THR A 363 7.09 -7.29 -22.52
CA THR A 363 7.68 -7.30 -21.18
C THR A 363 8.87 -6.36 -21.09
N ASN A 364 9.79 -6.38 -22.06
CA ASN A 364 10.93 -5.45 -22.09
C ASN A 364 10.48 -3.98 -22.22
N PHE A 365 9.42 -3.72 -22.99
CA PHE A 365 8.85 -2.37 -23.08
C PHE A 365 8.40 -1.86 -21.69
N LEU A 366 7.76 -2.73 -20.90
CA LEU A 366 7.29 -2.41 -19.56
C LEU A 366 8.45 -2.28 -18.56
N LEU A 367 9.41 -3.20 -18.60
CA LEU A 367 10.59 -3.19 -17.73
C LEU A 367 11.47 -1.95 -17.91
N ASN A 368 11.46 -1.34 -19.09
CA ASN A 368 12.11 -0.05 -19.36
C ASN A 368 11.40 1.16 -18.73
N GLY A 369 10.39 0.94 -17.89
CA GLY A 369 9.69 1.98 -17.12
C GLY A 369 8.51 2.63 -17.86
N ARG A 370 8.13 2.13 -19.04
CA ARG A 370 6.95 2.60 -19.76
C ARG A 370 5.72 1.83 -19.30
N SER A 371 4.57 2.50 -19.30
CA SER A 371 3.28 1.87 -19.01
C SER A 371 2.43 1.76 -20.27
N VAL A 372 1.47 0.83 -20.28
CA VAL A 372 0.56 0.58 -21.41
C VAL A 372 -0.86 0.67 -20.92
N LEU A 373 -1.67 1.52 -21.54
CA LEU A 373 -3.10 1.58 -21.27
C LEU A 373 -3.83 0.52 -22.10
N LEU A 374 -4.86 -0.08 -21.52
CA LEU A 374 -5.59 -1.18 -22.12
C LEU A 374 -7.08 -0.82 -22.29
N GLU A 375 -7.50 -0.81 -23.56
CA GLU A 375 -8.85 -0.47 -24.00
C GLU A 375 -9.73 -1.72 -24.10
N GLN A 376 -10.95 -1.65 -23.58
CA GLN A 376 -11.96 -2.67 -23.82
C GLN A 376 -12.49 -2.55 -25.26
N PRO A 377 -12.47 -3.62 -26.07
CA PRO A 377 -13.06 -3.57 -27.40
C PRO A 377 -14.58 -3.44 -27.31
N ARG A 378 -15.15 -2.32 -27.78
CA ARG A 378 -16.61 -2.10 -27.86
C ARG A 378 -17.08 -2.02 -29.30
N LYS A 379 -18.28 -2.53 -29.59
CA LYS A 379 -18.90 -2.47 -30.93
C LYS A 379 -19.34 -1.05 -31.31
N SER A 380 -19.69 -0.23 -30.32
CA SER A 380 -20.06 1.18 -30.46
C SER A 380 -19.85 1.92 -29.13
N GLY A 381 -19.65 3.25 -29.20
CA GLY A 381 -19.45 4.12 -28.03
C GLY A 381 -18.05 4.72 -27.94
N SER A 382 -17.82 5.52 -26.89
CA SER A 382 -16.51 6.07 -26.57
C SER A 382 -15.54 4.97 -26.13
N LYS A 383 -14.24 5.20 -26.35
CA LYS A 383 -13.18 4.31 -25.88
C LYS A 383 -13.20 4.20 -24.36
N VAL A 384 -13.11 2.98 -23.84
CA VAL A 384 -13.07 2.73 -22.39
C VAL A 384 -11.74 2.09 -22.04
N ILE A 385 -10.91 2.84 -21.33
CA ILE A 385 -9.67 2.33 -20.74
C ILE A 385 -10.05 1.74 -19.39
N SER A 386 -9.69 0.47 -19.18
CA SER A 386 -10.07 -0.26 -17.96
C SER A 386 -8.88 -0.80 -17.19
N HIS A 387 -7.75 -0.99 -17.88
CA HIS A 387 -6.57 -1.55 -17.26
C HIS A 387 -5.32 -0.79 -17.71
N MET A 388 -4.25 -0.97 -16.94
CA MET A 388 -2.92 -0.50 -17.29
C MET A 388 -1.87 -1.54 -16.91
N LEU A 389 -0.92 -1.81 -17.80
CA LEU A 389 0.28 -2.55 -17.45
C LEU A 389 1.40 -1.59 -17.07
N SER A 390 2.07 -1.87 -15.95
CA SER A 390 3.15 -1.04 -15.46
C SER A 390 4.16 -1.87 -14.66
N SER A 391 5.44 -1.54 -14.80
CA SER A 391 6.53 -2.16 -14.06
C SER A 391 6.85 -1.39 -12.79
N HIS A 392 7.03 -2.09 -11.67
CA HIS A 392 7.41 -1.57 -10.37
C HIS A 392 8.62 -2.36 -9.88
N GLY A 393 9.81 -1.77 -9.93
CA GLY A 393 11.03 -2.41 -9.42
C GLY A 393 11.43 -3.71 -10.14
N GLY A 394 11.05 -3.86 -11.42
CA GLY A 394 11.32 -5.08 -12.20
C GLY A 394 10.18 -6.10 -12.20
N GLU A 395 9.11 -5.87 -11.43
CA GLU A 395 7.90 -6.69 -11.42
C GLU A 395 6.79 -6.02 -12.22
N ILE A 396 6.06 -6.79 -13.04
CA ILE A 396 5.00 -6.25 -13.90
C ILE A 396 3.63 -6.50 -13.26
N PHE A 397 2.82 -5.44 -13.19
CA PHE A 397 1.47 -5.48 -12.64
C PHE A 397 0.44 -5.04 -13.68
N LEU A 398 -0.70 -5.73 -13.66
CA LEU A 398 -1.96 -5.33 -14.27
C LEU A 398 -2.77 -4.53 -13.25
N HIS A 399 -2.84 -3.23 -13.47
CA HIS A 399 -3.63 -2.27 -12.70
C HIS A 399 -5.06 -2.23 -13.24
N VAL A 400 -6.03 -2.37 -12.34
CA VAL A 400 -7.47 -2.18 -12.62
C VAL A 400 -7.79 -0.71 -12.42
N LEU A 401 -8.27 -0.06 -13.48
CA LEU A 401 -8.64 1.35 -13.48
C LEU A 401 -10.16 1.50 -13.41
N ASN A 402 -10.61 2.55 -12.73
CA ASN A 402 -12.03 2.88 -12.76
C ASN A 402 -12.44 3.37 -14.14
N SER A 403 -13.29 2.59 -14.80
CA SER A 403 -13.87 2.91 -16.11
C SER A 403 -15.22 3.63 -16.01
N THR A 404 -15.79 3.69 -14.81
CA THR A 404 -17.09 4.34 -14.56
C THR A 404 -16.92 5.82 -14.24
N ARG A 405 -18.01 6.58 -14.43
CA ARG A 405 -18.05 7.99 -14.07
C ARG A 405 -17.69 8.16 -12.59
N SER A 406 -16.69 8.99 -12.31
CA SER A 406 -16.27 9.24 -10.94
C SER A 406 -17.39 9.93 -10.17
N THR A 407 -17.70 9.46 -8.96
CA THR A 407 -18.57 10.19 -8.03
C THR A 407 -17.93 11.50 -7.53
N LEU A 408 -16.65 11.70 -7.82
CA LEU A 408 -15.86 12.90 -7.52
C LEU A 408 -15.61 13.76 -8.77
N GLU A 409 -16.31 13.47 -9.87
CA GLU A 409 -16.34 14.38 -11.02
C GLU A 409 -16.99 15.71 -10.61
N ASP A 410 -16.47 16.83 -11.14
CA ASP A 410 -16.90 18.19 -10.79
C ASP A 410 -16.83 18.51 -9.28
N PRO A 411 -15.61 18.47 -8.69
CA PRO A 411 -15.46 18.81 -7.28
C PRO A 411 -15.81 20.30 -7.04
N PRO A 412 -16.31 20.66 -5.84
CA PRO A 412 -16.55 22.06 -5.50
C PRO A 412 -15.33 22.94 -5.76
N SER A 413 -15.55 24.13 -6.31
CA SER A 413 -14.46 25.05 -6.61
C SER A 413 -13.69 25.41 -5.35
N ILE A 414 -12.36 25.31 -5.41
CA ILE A 414 -11.47 25.72 -4.32
C ILE A 414 -11.70 27.19 -3.95
N SER A 415 -12.01 28.06 -4.92
CA SER A 415 -12.23 29.49 -4.71
C SER A 415 -13.51 29.83 -3.94
N GLU A 416 -14.48 28.91 -3.95
CA GLU A 416 -15.76 29.06 -3.26
C GLU A 416 -15.74 28.40 -1.86
N GLY A 417 -14.78 27.52 -1.63
CA GLY A 417 -14.58 26.84 -0.35
C GLY A 417 -13.93 27.70 0.74
N CYS A 418 -13.70 27.08 1.89
CA CYS A 418 -13.00 27.70 3.02
C CYS A 418 -11.59 28.14 2.60
N GLY A 419 -11.29 29.44 2.73
CA GLY A 419 -10.01 30.00 2.33
C GLY A 419 -9.85 30.23 0.82
N GLY A 420 -10.88 30.00 0.01
CA GLY A 420 -10.82 30.17 -1.45
C GLY A 420 -10.67 31.62 -1.92
N ARG A 421 -10.98 32.60 -1.05
CA ARG A 421 -10.81 34.03 -1.31
C ARG A 421 -9.44 34.57 -0.93
N VAL A 422 -8.61 33.76 -0.28
CA VAL A 422 -7.23 34.12 0.07
C VAL A 422 -6.36 33.99 -1.19
N THR A 423 -5.65 35.05 -1.55
CA THR A 423 -4.90 35.13 -2.81
C THR A 423 -3.40 35.00 -2.65
N ASP A 424 -2.89 35.05 -1.43
CA ASP A 424 -1.46 35.17 -1.11
C ASP A 424 -0.93 33.95 -0.34
N TYR A 425 -1.42 32.75 -0.65
CA TYR A 425 -0.88 31.51 -0.08
C TYR A 425 0.60 31.33 -0.43
N ARG A 426 1.39 30.83 0.55
CA ARG A 426 2.81 30.48 0.38
C ARG A 426 2.98 29.12 -0.33
N ILE A 427 2.40 28.98 -1.53
CA ILE A 427 2.38 27.72 -2.29
C ILE A 427 3.80 27.26 -2.63
N THR A 428 4.67 28.18 -3.08
CA THR A 428 6.06 27.86 -3.44
C THR A 428 6.84 27.32 -2.24
N ASP A 429 6.79 28.02 -1.11
CA ASP A 429 7.49 27.64 0.11
C ASP A 429 6.96 26.33 0.69
N PHE A 430 5.64 26.10 0.62
CA PHE A 430 5.07 24.82 1.03
C PHE A 430 5.48 23.67 0.09
N GLY A 431 5.62 23.96 -1.21
CA GLY A 431 6.16 23.01 -2.19
C GLY A 431 7.62 22.63 -1.89
N GLU A 432 8.43 23.58 -1.40
CA GLU A 432 9.78 23.32 -0.89
C GLU A 432 9.77 22.47 0.36
N PHE A 433 8.93 22.83 1.33
CA PHE A 433 8.71 22.03 2.53
C PHE A 433 8.32 20.58 2.20
N MET A 434 7.42 20.35 1.23
CA MET A 434 7.08 19.01 0.76
C MET A 434 8.27 18.28 0.15
N ARG A 435 9.11 18.97 -0.63
CA ARG A 435 10.30 18.38 -1.25
C ARG A 435 11.34 17.94 -0.23
N GLU A 436 11.54 18.72 0.84
CA GLU A 436 12.48 18.45 1.93
C GLU A 436 12.01 17.33 2.87
N ASN A 437 10.69 17.10 2.94
CA ASN A 437 10.09 16.09 3.79
C ASN A 437 9.61 14.84 3.01
N ARG A 438 10.25 14.55 1.88
CA ARG A 438 9.98 13.31 1.12
C ARG A 438 10.39 12.09 1.93
N LEU A 439 9.53 11.07 1.93
CA LEU A 439 9.82 9.80 2.56
C LEU A 439 10.85 9.03 1.73
N THR A 440 11.75 8.33 2.42
CA THR A 440 12.69 7.39 1.81
C THR A 440 12.58 6.04 2.52
N PRO A 441 12.60 4.92 1.78
CA PRO A 441 12.76 3.60 2.40
C PRO A 441 14.06 3.55 3.19
N VAL A 442 14.00 3.03 4.42
CA VAL A 442 15.17 2.77 5.26
C VAL A 442 15.31 1.25 5.35
N PRO A 443 16.42 0.67 4.88
CA PRO A 443 16.64 -0.78 5.03
C PRO A 443 16.67 -1.14 6.52
N GLU A 444 16.19 -2.33 6.86
CA GLU A 444 16.31 -2.87 8.22
C GLU A 444 17.80 -3.05 8.54
N SER A 445 18.38 -2.11 9.29
CA SER A 445 19.73 -2.23 9.83
C SER A 445 19.66 -2.41 11.35
N PRO A 446 20.60 -3.16 11.94
CA PRO A 446 20.70 -3.27 13.41
C PRO A 446 20.91 -1.91 14.09
N ASP A 447 21.45 -0.90 13.37
CA ASP A 447 21.59 0.47 13.87
C ASP A 447 20.25 1.25 13.91
N ALA A 448 19.21 0.81 13.20
CA ALA A 448 17.89 1.45 13.24
C ALA A 448 17.19 1.22 14.59
N GLU A 449 17.47 0.09 15.24
CA GLU A 449 17.01 -0.24 16.61
C GLU A 449 17.61 0.72 17.65
N ALA A 450 18.80 1.27 17.41
CA ALA A 450 19.47 2.20 18.33
C ALA A 450 18.71 3.53 18.53
N SER A 451 17.82 3.92 17.58
CA SER A 451 16.99 5.13 17.73
C SER A 451 15.67 4.89 18.46
N GLY A 452 15.31 3.63 18.74
CA GLY A 452 14.10 3.23 19.49
C GLY A 452 12.76 3.63 18.87
N LYS A 453 12.73 4.29 17.71
CA LYS A 453 11.51 4.78 17.04
C LYS A 453 11.46 4.34 15.58
N PRO A 454 10.28 3.88 15.10
CA PRO A 454 10.13 3.49 13.70
C PRO A 454 10.33 4.70 12.77
N PRO A 455 10.86 4.50 11.54
CA PRO A 455 11.13 5.59 10.60
C PRO A 455 9.92 6.49 10.31
N ALA A 456 8.72 5.92 10.24
CA ALA A 456 7.48 6.68 10.04
C ALA A 456 7.18 7.65 11.18
N GLU A 457 7.41 7.26 12.44
CA GLU A 457 7.22 8.14 13.59
C GLU A 457 8.31 9.22 13.66
N ARG A 458 9.53 8.93 13.19
CA ARG A 458 10.58 9.95 13.03
C ARG A 458 10.19 11.01 12.01
N ALA A 459 9.68 10.60 10.85
CA ALA A 459 9.19 11.52 9.83
C ALA A 459 8.02 12.37 10.34
N LYS A 460 7.07 11.76 11.06
CA LYS A 460 5.95 12.47 11.70
C LYS A 460 6.41 13.47 12.75
N ALA A 461 7.39 13.10 13.58
CA ALA A 461 7.99 14.01 14.57
C ALA A 461 8.72 15.18 13.88
N GLN A 462 9.37 14.95 12.75
CA GLN A 462 9.98 16.03 11.96
C GLN A 462 8.92 17.01 11.43
N LEU A 463 7.82 16.51 10.85
CA LEU A 463 6.72 17.35 10.38
C LEU A 463 6.09 18.16 11.53
N GLU A 464 5.94 17.57 12.72
CA GLU A 464 5.47 18.28 13.91
C GLU A 464 6.38 19.48 14.21
N ARG A 465 7.70 19.25 14.33
CA ARG A 465 8.67 20.30 14.63
C ARG A 465 8.66 21.41 13.59
N TYR A 466 8.76 21.04 12.31
CA TYR A 466 8.88 22.00 11.22
C TYR A 466 7.61 22.83 11.01
N THR A 467 6.48 22.41 11.59
CA THR A 467 5.19 23.10 11.45
C THR A 467 4.69 23.76 12.74
N ARG A 468 5.53 23.89 13.78
CA ARG A 468 5.19 24.62 15.02
C ARG A 468 4.92 26.11 14.78
N TYR A 469 5.71 26.73 13.91
CA TYR A 469 5.49 28.10 13.45
C TYR A 469 5.64 28.15 11.92
N TRP A 470 4.52 28.01 11.20
CA TRP A 470 4.49 27.99 9.75
C TRP A 470 3.30 28.81 9.23
N PRO A 471 3.47 30.13 9.03
CA PRO A 471 2.42 31.00 8.49
C PRO A 471 2.03 30.57 7.06
N MET A 472 0.73 30.38 6.80
CA MET A 472 0.23 29.82 5.53
C MET A 472 0.13 30.83 4.38
N ILE A 473 0.08 32.12 4.70
CA ILE A 473 -0.08 33.21 3.72
C ILE A 473 1.05 34.21 3.88
N ILE A 474 1.44 34.85 2.77
CA ILE A 474 2.56 35.78 2.68
C ILE A 474 2.33 36.97 3.61
N SER A 475 1.08 37.44 3.73
CA SER A 475 0.73 38.58 4.59
C SER A 475 0.78 38.33 6.09
N GLN A 476 0.84 37.07 6.54
CA GLN A 476 0.91 36.71 7.96
C GLN A 476 2.33 36.65 8.51
N THR A 477 3.34 36.83 7.66
CA THR A 477 4.74 36.72 8.07
C THR A 477 5.58 37.85 7.50
N THR A 478 6.55 38.29 8.28
CA THR A 478 7.62 39.21 7.85
C THR A 478 8.91 38.43 7.70
N ILE A 479 9.26 37.61 8.69
CA ILE A 479 10.56 36.93 8.74
C ILE A 479 10.76 35.93 7.60
N PHE A 480 9.71 35.21 7.18
CA PHE A 480 9.83 34.25 6.08
C PHE A 480 9.85 34.90 4.69
N ASN A 481 9.51 36.19 4.59
CA ASN A 481 9.66 36.97 3.37
C ASN A 481 11.07 37.60 3.26
N MET A 482 11.93 37.40 4.26
CA MET A 482 13.29 37.97 4.33
C MET A 482 14.36 36.91 4.05
N GLN A 483 15.11 37.10 2.96
CA GLN A 483 16.25 36.22 2.64
C GLN A 483 17.33 36.23 3.75
N ALA A 484 17.47 37.34 4.47
CA ALA A 484 18.40 37.45 5.58
C ALA A 484 18.12 36.46 6.74
N VAL A 485 16.86 36.03 6.90
CA VAL A 485 16.44 35.15 8.01
C VAL A 485 16.51 33.67 7.66
N VAL A 486 16.54 33.31 6.37
CA VAL A 486 16.55 31.92 5.87
C VAL A 486 17.58 31.02 6.58
N PRO A 487 18.85 31.45 6.79
CA PRO A 487 19.84 30.60 7.47
C PRO A 487 19.44 30.23 8.90
N LEU A 488 18.79 31.13 9.64
CA LEU A 488 18.32 30.84 11.00
C LEU A 488 17.05 29.99 10.96
N ALA A 489 16.09 30.35 10.10
CA ALA A 489 14.80 29.68 10.01
C ALA A 489 14.92 28.19 9.64
N ASN A 490 15.84 27.83 8.74
CA ASN A 490 16.05 26.43 8.33
C ASN A 490 16.79 25.60 9.39
N LEU A 491 17.59 26.25 10.25
CA LEU A 491 18.40 25.56 11.26
C LEU A 491 17.64 25.36 12.57
N ILE A 492 16.85 26.35 12.99
CA ILE A 492 16.18 26.34 14.30
C ILE A 492 15.13 25.23 14.45
N VAL A 493 14.68 24.63 13.35
CA VAL A 493 13.71 23.53 13.33
C VAL A 493 14.35 22.14 13.50
N LYS A 494 15.69 22.06 13.46
CA LYS A 494 16.45 20.80 13.68
C LYS A 494 16.24 20.29 15.12
N GLU A 495 16.42 18.99 15.29
CA GLU A 495 16.31 18.37 16.63
C GLU A 495 17.44 18.83 17.56
N ASN A 496 18.66 18.92 17.04
CA ASN A 496 19.83 19.43 17.74
C ASN A 496 20.60 20.39 16.81
N LEU A 497 21.16 21.45 17.39
CA LEU A 497 22.06 22.39 16.70
C LEU A 497 23.51 21.99 16.95
N SER A 498 24.37 22.08 15.94
CA SER A 498 25.83 22.04 16.10
C SER A 498 26.38 23.42 16.53
N GLU A 499 27.68 23.49 16.86
CA GLU A 499 28.34 24.78 17.14
C GLU A 499 28.37 25.69 15.89
N GLU A 500 28.51 25.10 14.70
CA GLU A 500 28.45 25.84 13.44
C GLU A 500 27.04 26.37 13.15
N ASP A 501 26.01 25.57 13.43
CA ASP A 501 24.61 26.00 13.31
C ASP A 501 24.34 27.18 14.26
N LEU A 502 24.82 27.10 15.52
CA LEU A 502 24.69 28.17 16.51
C LEU A 502 25.34 29.48 16.04
N LEU A 503 26.58 29.40 15.53
CA LEU A 503 27.29 30.56 15.01
C LEU A 503 26.55 31.19 13.81
N THR A 504 25.98 30.36 12.93
CA THR A 504 25.20 30.82 11.79
C THR A 504 23.94 31.55 12.24
N CYS A 505 23.21 31.00 13.21
CA CYS A 505 22.06 31.67 13.82
C CYS A 505 22.44 33.02 14.44
N GLN A 506 23.54 33.09 15.21
CA GLN A 506 24.01 34.34 15.82
C GLN A 506 24.40 35.39 14.77
N LYS A 507 25.12 34.98 13.71
CA LYS A 507 25.45 35.87 12.58
C LYS A 507 24.19 36.43 11.92
N THR A 508 23.16 35.62 11.71
CA THR A 508 21.87 36.09 11.21
C THR A 508 21.26 37.14 12.13
N VAL A 509 21.27 36.94 13.46
CA VAL A 509 20.76 37.93 14.43
C VAL A 509 21.54 39.25 14.34
N TYR A 510 22.86 39.21 14.28
CA TYR A 510 23.68 40.43 14.16
C TYR A 510 23.45 41.17 12.83
N ASN A 511 23.26 40.45 11.73
CA ASN A 511 22.89 41.05 10.44
C ASN A 511 21.56 41.80 10.53
N LEU A 512 20.56 41.26 11.26
CA LEU A 512 19.27 41.93 11.47
C LEU A 512 19.41 43.20 12.32
N VAL A 513 20.29 43.20 13.32
CA VAL A 513 20.63 44.41 14.10
C VAL A 513 21.24 45.48 13.20
N ASP A 514 22.14 45.09 12.29
CA ASP A 514 22.75 46.03 11.35
C ASP A 514 21.74 46.58 10.34
N MET A 515 20.76 45.77 9.90
CA MET A 515 19.65 46.23 9.06
C MET A 515 18.76 47.25 9.81
N GLU A 516 18.45 47.00 11.09
CA GLU A 516 17.69 47.93 11.94
C GLU A 516 18.44 49.26 12.12
N ARG A 517 19.75 49.21 12.38
CA ARG A 517 20.61 50.40 12.51
C ARG A 517 20.66 51.22 11.23
N LYS A 518 20.66 50.56 10.07
CA LYS A 518 20.61 51.21 8.75
C LYS A 518 19.20 51.66 8.36
N ASN A 519 18.19 51.28 9.14
CA ASN A 519 16.78 51.55 8.89
C ASN A 519 16.29 50.99 7.54
N ASP A 520 16.81 49.80 7.18
CA ASP A 520 16.52 49.14 5.91
C ASP A 520 15.02 48.77 5.79
N PRO A 521 14.44 48.76 4.57
CA PRO A 521 13.06 48.32 4.38
C PRO A 521 12.80 46.85 4.68
N LEU A 522 11.70 46.57 5.39
CA LEU A 522 11.18 45.23 5.62
C LEU A 522 9.96 44.91 4.73
N PRO A 523 9.81 43.65 4.27
CA PRO A 523 8.69 43.21 3.44
C PRO A 523 7.43 42.93 4.27
N ILE A 524 6.89 43.96 4.93
CA ILE A 524 5.67 43.85 5.74
C ILE A 524 4.45 44.08 4.87
N SER A 525 3.49 43.17 4.93
CA SER A 525 2.24 43.28 4.18
C SER A 525 1.33 44.35 4.78
N THR A 526 1.00 45.37 4.00
CA THR A 526 0.07 46.46 4.38
C THR A 526 -1.37 46.20 3.92
N VAL A 527 -1.73 44.95 3.65
CA VAL A 527 -3.06 44.58 3.13
C VAL A 527 -4.13 45.01 4.13
N GLY A 528 -5.00 45.93 3.69
CA GLY A 528 -6.16 46.43 4.45
C GLY A 528 -5.98 47.77 5.17
N SER A 529 -4.78 48.34 5.26
CA SER A 529 -4.57 49.65 5.88
C SER A 529 -4.69 50.79 4.86
N ARG A 530 -5.84 51.46 4.81
CA ARG A 530 -5.96 52.79 4.16
C ARG A 530 -5.26 53.83 5.07
N GLY A 531 -3.96 54.05 4.86
CA GLY A 531 -3.19 55.06 5.60
C GLY A 531 -1.68 54.97 5.37
N LYS A 532 -0.91 55.88 5.97
CA LYS A 532 0.56 55.76 6.05
C LYS A 532 0.85 54.49 6.87
N GLY A 533 1.52 53.51 6.28
CA GLY A 533 1.87 52.24 6.93
C GLY A 533 2.68 52.43 8.23
N PRO A 534 2.84 51.37 9.03
CA PRO A 534 3.55 51.45 10.31
C PRO A 534 4.94 52.06 10.14
N LYS A 535 5.33 52.91 11.10
CA LYS A 535 6.66 53.52 11.16
C LYS A 535 7.72 52.41 11.17
N ARG A 536 8.91 52.71 10.62
CA ARG A 536 10.03 51.76 10.57
C ARG A 536 10.34 51.07 11.91
N ASP A 537 10.33 51.82 13.00
CA ASP A 537 10.56 51.26 14.34
C ASP A 537 9.53 50.19 14.71
N GLU A 538 8.27 50.39 14.31
CA GLU A 538 7.19 49.43 14.51
C GLU A 538 7.34 48.20 13.59
N GLN A 539 7.88 48.39 12.39
CA GLN A 539 8.19 47.30 11.45
C GLN A 539 9.22 46.33 12.04
N TYR A 540 10.34 46.87 12.56
CA TYR A 540 11.37 46.05 13.22
C TYR A 540 10.86 45.43 14.53
N ARG A 541 9.99 46.13 15.28
CA ARG A 541 9.34 45.56 16.47
C ARG A 541 8.51 44.32 16.14
N ILE A 542 7.71 44.36 15.06
CA ILE A 542 6.91 43.22 14.59
C ILE A 542 7.83 42.07 14.16
N MET A 543 8.86 42.36 13.36
CA MET A 543 9.83 41.36 12.89
C MET A 543 10.53 40.65 14.06
N TRP A 544 11.04 41.39 15.05
CA TRP A 544 11.71 40.82 16.22
C TRP A 544 10.77 39.95 17.07
N ASN A 545 9.51 40.38 17.27
CA ASN A 545 8.53 39.59 18.01
C ASN A 545 8.18 38.28 17.26
N GLU A 546 8.12 38.33 15.93
CA GLU A 546 7.88 37.15 15.10
C GLU A 546 9.06 36.17 15.16
N LEU A 547 10.29 36.67 15.01
CA LEU A 547 11.50 35.86 15.10
C LEU A 547 11.64 35.21 16.48
N GLU A 548 11.36 35.96 17.54
CA GLU A 548 11.35 35.43 18.91
C GLU A 548 10.28 34.35 19.09
N THR A 549 9.10 34.53 18.49
CA THR A 549 8.02 33.52 18.53
C THR A 549 8.48 32.23 17.87
N LEU A 550 9.08 32.29 16.67
CA LEU A 550 9.66 31.13 16.00
C LEU A 550 10.65 30.40 16.92
N VAL A 551 11.68 31.09 17.40
CA VAL A 551 12.74 30.47 18.21
C VAL A 551 12.20 29.88 19.52
N LYS A 552 11.28 30.57 20.20
CA LYS A 552 10.65 30.08 21.44
C LYS A 552 9.97 28.72 21.27
N THR A 553 9.42 28.42 20.09
CA THR A 553 8.76 27.13 19.84
C THR A 553 9.74 25.94 19.78
N HIS A 554 11.05 26.21 19.72
CA HIS A 554 12.12 25.20 19.58
C HIS A 554 13.10 25.15 20.76
N VAL A 555 13.00 26.06 21.74
CA VAL A 555 13.90 26.15 22.89
C VAL A 555 14.02 24.83 23.67
N ALA A 556 12.92 24.09 23.80
CA ALA A 556 12.91 22.80 24.51
C ALA A 556 13.72 21.70 23.80
N GLY A 557 14.21 21.94 22.58
CA GLY A 557 14.98 20.97 21.79
C GLY A 557 16.42 20.79 22.29
N SER A 558 17.14 21.87 22.59
CA SER A 558 18.51 21.79 23.14
C SER A 558 18.95 23.09 23.82
N GLU A 559 19.98 23.02 24.66
CA GLU A 559 20.58 24.20 25.30
C GLU A 559 21.08 25.23 24.27
N ARG A 560 21.52 24.78 23.10
CA ARG A 560 21.94 25.67 22.01
C ARG A 560 20.78 26.47 21.42
N HIS A 561 19.56 25.91 21.38
CA HIS A 561 18.36 26.68 20.99
C HIS A 561 18.07 27.80 22.00
N GLN A 562 18.26 27.55 23.30
CA GLN A 562 18.16 28.57 24.34
C GLN A 562 19.20 29.69 24.12
N ARG A 563 20.46 29.36 23.80
CA ARG A 563 21.49 30.37 23.51
C ARG A 563 21.16 31.25 22.30
N VAL A 564 20.48 30.71 21.28
CA VAL A 564 19.97 31.53 20.15
C VAL A 564 18.91 32.52 20.64
N LEU A 565 17.98 32.07 21.49
CA LEU A 565 16.97 32.96 22.08
C LEU A 565 17.62 34.07 22.92
N ASP A 566 18.59 33.73 23.76
CA ASP A 566 19.30 34.69 24.59
C ASP A 566 20.01 35.76 23.73
N CYS A 567 20.60 35.34 22.61
CA CYS A 567 21.19 36.25 21.63
C CYS A 567 20.15 37.22 21.02
N ILE A 568 18.95 36.74 20.69
CA ILE A 568 17.87 37.60 20.16
C ILE A 568 17.40 38.59 21.23
N VAL A 569 17.18 38.13 22.45
CA VAL A 569 16.71 38.97 23.57
C VAL A 569 17.74 40.04 23.94
N ALA A 570 19.04 39.73 23.87
CA ALA A 570 20.11 40.69 24.12
C ALA A 570 20.24 41.74 23.00
N CYS A 571 19.95 41.36 21.76
CA CYS A 571 20.10 42.22 20.58
C CYS A 571 18.89 43.11 20.29
N ARG A 572 17.67 42.71 20.70
CA ARG A 572 16.46 43.52 20.48
C ARG A 572 16.46 44.78 21.36
N SER A 573 16.00 45.89 20.80
CA SER A 573 15.74 47.12 21.54
C SER A 573 14.69 46.87 22.65
N LYS A 574 14.97 47.31 23.88
CA LYS A 574 14.12 47.08 25.06
C LYS A 574 12.71 47.65 24.86
N PRO A 575 11.65 46.96 25.34
CA PRO A 575 10.29 47.46 25.22
C PRO A 575 10.10 48.81 25.95
N PRO A 576 9.27 49.72 25.42
CA PRO A 576 9.14 51.09 25.93
C PRO A 576 8.62 51.21 27.39
N GLU A 577 8.03 50.17 27.97
CA GLU A 577 7.62 50.16 29.39
C GLU A 577 8.80 50.29 30.36
N GLU A 578 9.99 49.78 29.99
CA GLU A 578 11.21 49.92 30.81
C GLU A 578 11.84 51.31 30.66
N GLU A 579 11.67 51.94 29.49
CA GLU A 579 12.06 53.33 29.24
C GLU A 579 11.15 54.32 29.98
N GLU A 580 9.84 54.07 30.06
CA GLU A 580 8.92 54.89 30.83
C GLU A 580 9.18 54.79 32.34
N ARG A 581 9.54 53.61 32.86
CA ARG A 581 9.99 53.46 34.26
C ARG A 581 11.26 54.26 34.54
N LYS A 582 12.22 54.29 33.62
CA LYS A 582 13.43 55.13 33.73
C LYS A 582 13.12 56.63 33.59
N LYS A 583 12.20 57.03 32.72
CA LYS A 583 11.74 58.43 32.60
C LYS A 583 10.95 58.90 33.83
N ARG A 584 10.15 58.03 34.45
CA ARG A 584 9.48 58.31 35.75
C ARG A 584 10.46 58.39 36.92
N GLY A 585 11.55 57.61 36.90
CA GLY A 585 12.65 57.71 37.86
C GLY A 585 13.40 59.04 37.75
N ARG A 586 13.81 59.42 36.53
CA ARG A 586 14.53 60.68 36.27
C ARG A 586 13.71 61.94 36.57
N LYS A 587 12.39 61.89 36.33
CA LYS A 587 11.47 63.02 36.65
C LYS A 587 11.22 63.18 38.17
N ARG A 588 11.65 62.22 38.99
CA ARG A 588 11.58 62.28 40.46
C ARG A 588 12.85 62.90 41.05
N GLU A 589 14.01 62.61 40.45
CA GLU A 589 15.31 63.25 40.81
C GLU A 589 15.35 64.73 40.37
N ASP A 590 14.87 65.08 39.17
CA ASP A 590 14.81 66.47 38.70
C ASP A 590 13.83 67.38 39.50
N LYS A 591 13.00 66.78 40.37
CA LYS A 591 12.02 67.50 41.20
C LYS A 591 12.49 67.73 42.64
N GLU A 592 13.55 67.07 43.08
CA GLU A 592 14.18 67.30 44.39
C GLU A 592 15.25 68.41 44.32
N ASP A 593 15.92 68.61 43.18
CA ASP A 593 16.93 69.67 42.99
C ASP A 593 16.36 71.09 42.75
N LYS A 594 15.03 71.23 42.60
CA LYS A 594 14.35 72.53 42.37
C LYS A 594 13.57 73.05 43.58
N ALA A 595 13.67 72.39 44.74
CA ALA A 595 12.90 72.73 45.95
C ALA A 595 13.66 73.54 47.01
N GLU A 596 14.89 74.01 46.75
CA GLU A 596 15.66 74.85 47.71
C GLU A 596 15.67 76.37 47.42
N LYS A 597 14.91 76.86 46.43
CA LYS A 597 14.76 78.31 46.22
C LYS A 597 13.34 78.69 45.83
N ASN A 598 12.49 78.90 46.84
CA ASN A 598 11.67 80.10 47.03
C ASN A 598 10.58 79.83 48.07
N ILE A 599 10.83 80.35 49.27
CA ILE A 599 9.83 80.58 50.31
C ILE A 599 9.28 82.01 50.12
N ASN A 600 7.97 82.15 50.32
CA ASN A 600 7.08 83.33 50.26
C ASN A 600 6.58 83.70 48.85
N LYS A 601 5.28 83.74 48.56
CA LYS A 601 4.18 84.26 49.39
C LYS A 601 2.81 83.82 48.81
N ASP A 602 1.90 83.40 49.70
CA ASP A 602 0.41 83.50 49.72
C ASP A 602 -0.42 83.22 48.43
N SER A 603 -1.60 82.60 48.40
CA SER A 603 -2.54 82.06 49.40
C SER A 603 -3.74 81.40 48.65
N GLU A 604 -4.38 80.42 49.31
CA GLU A 604 -5.79 79.97 49.20
C GLU A 604 -6.26 79.18 47.94
N ASP A 605 -6.43 77.86 48.04
CA ASP A 605 -7.59 77.06 48.53
C ASP A 605 -8.73 76.89 47.49
N LYS A 606 -8.79 75.70 46.86
CA LYS A 606 -9.83 74.64 47.02
C LYS A 606 -11.22 75.05 46.49
N SER A 607 -11.91 74.28 45.64
CA SER A 607 -12.36 72.90 45.90
C SER A 607 -13.39 72.44 44.84
N TRP A 608 -13.65 71.12 44.84
CA TRP A 608 -14.95 70.46 44.59
C TRP A 608 -15.57 70.53 43.17
N GLN A 609 -16.27 69.52 42.65
CA GLN A 609 -16.45 68.11 43.01
C GLN A 609 -17.20 67.47 41.83
N GLU A 610 -16.86 66.21 41.60
CA GLU A 610 -17.54 65.19 40.85
C GLU A 610 -19.01 65.01 41.29
N SER A 611 -19.98 64.88 40.36
CA SER A 611 -21.01 63.83 40.41
C SER A 611 -22.14 63.95 39.39
N GLU A 612 -22.40 62.80 38.78
CA GLU A 612 -23.71 62.15 38.58
C GLU A 612 -24.76 62.68 37.59
N ARG A 613 -25.05 61.74 36.65
CA ARG A 613 -26.37 61.16 36.35
C ARG A 613 -27.37 61.94 35.49
N LEU A 614 -27.52 61.36 34.29
CA LEU A 614 -28.74 60.71 33.77
C LEU A 614 -29.94 61.58 33.32
N LYS A 615 -30.52 61.13 32.18
CA LYS A 615 -31.79 61.50 31.51
C LYS A 615 -31.70 62.76 30.65
N GLY A 616 -32.27 62.84 29.44
CA GLY A 616 -33.13 61.93 28.70
C GLY A 616 -34.00 62.76 27.73
N ALA A 617 -33.95 62.40 26.44
CA ALA A 617 -34.96 62.54 25.38
C ALA A 617 -35.42 63.93 24.85
N VAL A 618 -35.85 63.87 23.58
CA VAL A 618 -36.70 64.81 22.79
C VAL A 618 -35.89 65.92 22.08
N GLU A 619 -35.95 66.23 20.77
CA GLU A 619 -36.90 66.10 19.64
C GLU A 619 -36.07 66.24 18.32
N ARG A 620 -36.22 65.43 17.26
CA ARG A 620 -37.14 65.51 16.11
C ARG A 620 -36.82 66.61 15.05
N GLY A 621 -36.60 66.16 13.81
CA GLY A 621 -36.60 66.94 12.56
C GLY A 621 -35.91 66.15 11.45
N LYS A 622 -36.65 65.32 10.69
CA LYS A 622 -37.13 65.58 9.29
C LYS A 622 -36.00 65.50 8.25
N GLU A 623 -36.13 64.95 7.05
CA GLU A 623 -37.10 64.15 6.28
C GLU A 623 -36.39 64.07 4.91
N GLU A 624 -36.26 62.91 4.27
CA GLU A 624 -36.51 62.79 2.83
C GLU A 624 -36.65 61.32 2.42
N GLN A 625 -37.70 61.11 1.62
CA GLN A 625 -38.35 59.87 1.23
C GLN A 625 -38.06 59.54 -0.24
N GLY A 626 -38.26 58.27 -0.59
CA GLY A 626 -38.61 57.80 -1.94
C GLY A 626 -37.94 56.45 -2.23
N GLU A 627 -38.60 55.37 -2.59
CA GLU A 627 -40.02 55.05 -2.78
C GLU A 627 -40.14 53.52 -2.77
N SER A 628 -41.30 53.03 -2.40
CA SER A 628 -41.68 51.64 -2.14
C SER A 628 -42.29 50.94 -3.35
N GLU A 629 -42.16 49.62 -3.47
CA GLU A 629 -43.26 48.75 -3.91
C GLU A 629 -43.29 47.41 -3.16
N VAL A 630 -44.51 47.03 -2.78
CA VAL A 630 -44.93 45.84 -2.03
C VAL A 630 -46.01 45.14 -2.85
N ILE A 631 -45.85 43.85 -3.18
CA ILE A 631 -46.93 42.88 -3.47
C ILE A 631 -46.36 41.49 -3.09
N LYS A 632 -46.65 40.94 -1.90
CA LYS A 632 -47.77 40.06 -1.48
C LYS A 632 -47.55 38.55 -1.70
N ASP A 633 -47.90 37.82 -0.63
CA ASP A 633 -48.42 36.45 -0.53
C ASP A 633 -47.47 35.24 -0.29
N SER A 634 -47.27 34.99 1.01
CA SER A 634 -47.62 33.73 1.73
C SER A 634 -46.78 32.44 1.48
N PRO A 635 -46.95 31.35 2.26
CA PRO A 635 -46.41 31.18 3.62
C PRO A 635 -45.86 29.75 3.85
N ASP A 636 -44.59 29.56 4.24
CA ASP A 636 -44.23 28.38 5.05
C ASP A 636 -42.82 28.53 5.62
N SER A 637 -42.76 28.89 6.90
CA SER A 637 -41.53 28.84 7.69
C SER A 637 -41.94 28.37 9.08
N PRO A 638 -41.57 27.15 9.51
CA PRO A 638 -41.83 26.74 10.87
C PRO A 638 -40.94 27.50 11.86
N GLU A 639 -41.55 27.84 12.99
CA GLU A 639 -40.98 28.55 14.13
C GLU A 639 -39.72 27.87 14.74
N PRO A 640 -38.86 28.64 15.43
CA PRO A 640 -37.62 28.16 16.01
C PRO A 640 -37.88 27.22 17.21
N LEU A 641 -37.39 25.99 17.12
CA LEU A 641 -37.43 25.03 18.22
C LEU A 641 -36.51 25.44 19.38
N ASN A 642 -37.11 25.41 20.56
CA ASN A 642 -36.57 25.70 21.87
C ASN A 642 -35.22 25.04 22.21
N LYS A 643 -34.39 25.85 22.89
CA LYS A 643 -33.37 25.52 23.90
C LYS A 643 -33.01 24.03 24.06
N LYS A 644 -31.83 23.64 23.56
CA LYS A 644 -31.14 22.42 24.01
C LYS A 644 -30.35 22.70 25.32
N PRO A 645 -30.24 21.73 26.24
CA PRO A 645 -29.51 21.91 27.49
C PRO A 645 -28.01 21.97 27.23
N ARG A 646 -27.33 22.81 28.02
CA ARG A 646 -25.88 22.95 28.08
C ARG A 646 -25.27 21.63 28.55
N LEU A 647 -24.55 20.92 27.68
CA LEU A 647 -23.71 19.79 28.08
C LEU A 647 -22.50 20.37 28.84
N GLU A 648 -22.27 19.91 30.06
CA GLU A 648 -21.10 20.25 30.86
C GLU A 648 -19.83 19.71 30.18
N GLU A 649 -18.93 20.60 29.79
CA GLU A 649 -17.57 20.26 29.39
C GLU A 649 -16.85 19.68 30.62
N ILE A 650 -16.58 18.37 30.57
CA ILE A 650 -15.67 17.71 31.50
C ILE A 650 -14.28 18.31 31.28
N GLN A 651 -13.86 19.17 32.19
CA GLN A 651 -12.50 19.71 32.24
C GLN A 651 -11.51 18.56 32.52
N LEU A 652 -10.76 18.17 31.50
CA LEU A 652 -9.54 17.37 31.66
C LEU A 652 -8.42 18.25 32.22
N PRO A 653 -7.57 17.75 33.12
CA PRO A 653 -6.59 18.57 33.83
C PRO A 653 -5.56 19.17 32.86
N GLU A 654 -5.44 20.50 32.88
CA GLU A 654 -4.47 21.26 32.11
C GLU A 654 -3.03 20.89 32.52
N LYS A 655 -2.38 20.05 31.70
CA LYS A 655 -0.92 20.08 31.57
C LYS A 655 -0.58 21.01 30.42
N ALA A 656 0.28 22.00 30.70
CA ALA A 656 0.71 23.07 29.81
C ALA A 656 0.97 22.57 28.38
N LYS A 657 0.09 22.92 27.44
CA LYS A 657 0.28 22.62 26.01
C LYS A 657 1.25 23.65 25.44
N GLY A 658 2.38 23.17 24.92
CA GLY A 658 3.24 23.96 24.04
C GLY A 658 2.50 24.40 22.76
N PRO A 659 3.15 25.22 21.90
CA PRO A 659 2.55 25.71 20.66
C PRO A 659 2.06 24.56 19.78
N VAL A 660 0.82 24.67 19.29
CA VAL A 660 0.16 23.63 18.47
C VAL A 660 0.65 23.73 17.03
N SER A 661 1.27 22.66 16.52
CA SER A 661 1.76 22.60 15.13
C SER A 661 0.64 22.50 14.09
N LEU A 662 0.89 22.94 12.84
CA LEU A 662 -0.10 22.78 11.75
C LEU A 662 -0.49 21.32 11.55
N LEU A 663 0.45 20.39 11.70
CA LEU A 663 0.15 18.95 11.64
C LEU A 663 -0.89 18.58 12.68
N THR A 664 -0.74 19.05 13.92
CA THR A 664 -1.70 18.80 15.00
C THR A 664 -3.06 19.43 14.71
N MET A 665 -3.08 20.67 14.19
CA MET A 665 -4.33 21.33 13.80
C MET A 665 -5.07 20.55 12.69
N TRP A 666 -4.33 20.10 11.67
CA TRP A 666 -4.86 19.30 10.58
C TRP A 666 -5.39 17.95 11.08
N THR A 667 -4.59 17.21 11.85
CA THR A 667 -4.99 15.92 12.41
C THR A 667 -6.25 16.06 13.26
N ASN A 668 -6.32 17.04 14.16
CA ASN A 668 -7.52 17.29 14.97
C ASN A 668 -8.74 17.62 14.11
N ARG A 669 -8.58 18.46 13.08
CA ARG A 669 -9.67 18.80 12.16
C ARG A 669 -10.17 17.58 11.38
N ILE A 670 -9.28 16.73 10.90
CA ILE A 670 -9.63 15.49 10.19
C ILE A 670 -10.31 14.50 11.14
N THR A 671 -9.81 14.33 12.37
CA THR A 671 -10.44 13.48 13.38
C THR A 671 -11.86 13.95 13.72
N VAL A 672 -12.07 15.26 13.88
CA VAL A 672 -13.41 15.85 14.11
C VAL A 672 -14.32 15.73 12.88
N ALA A 673 -13.78 15.90 11.67
CA ALA A 673 -14.56 15.72 10.45
C ALA A 673 -14.96 14.24 10.23
N ASN A 674 -14.07 13.31 10.56
CA ASN A 674 -14.34 11.88 10.50
C ASN A 674 -15.33 11.43 11.58
N SER A 675 -15.23 11.98 12.80
CA SER A 675 -16.21 11.69 13.86
C SER A 675 -17.61 12.19 13.55
N ARG A 676 -17.75 13.23 12.71
CA ARG A 676 -19.04 13.71 12.21
C ARG A 676 -19.62 12.87 11.06
N LYS A 677 -18.78 12.12 10.33
CA LYS A 677 -19.19 11.29 9.18
C LYS A 677 -19.50 9.84 9.56
N HIS A 678 -19.23 9.43 10.78
CA HIS A 678 -19.62 8.12 11.32
C HIS A 678 -20.62 8.34 12.45
N GLN A 679 -21.78 7.69 12.39
CA GLN A 679 -22.57 7.51 13.61
C GLN A 679 -21.70 6.73 14.58
N GLU A 680 -21.49 7.28 15.78
CA GLU A 680 -20.78 6.57 16.84
C GLU A 680 -21.42 5.20 17.05
N PHE A 681 -20.57 4.17 17.17
CA PHE A 681 -21.03 2.81 17.47
C PHE A 681 -21.92 2.85 18.73
N ALA A 682 -23.18 2.47 18.60
CA ALA A 682 -24.18 2.61 19.67
C ALA A 682 -23.71 2.00 21.01
N GLY A 683 -22.93 0.92 20.96
CA GLY A 683 -22.35 0.27 22.15
C GLY A 683 -21.27 1.08 22.88
N ARG A 684 -20.71 2.15 22.29
CA ARG A 684 -19.83 3.11 23.01
C ARG A 684 -20.61 4.21 23.71
N ILE A 685 -21.76 4.60 23.17
CA ILE A 685 -22.64 5.64 23.74
C ILE A 685 -23.22 5.16 25.09
N SER A 686 -23.43 3.87 25.25
CA SER A 686 -23.90 3.23 26.48
C SER A 686 -22.79 2.66 27.37
N SER A 687 -21.52 2.92 27.07
CA SER A 687 -20.39 2.33 27.81
C SER A 687 -19.79 3.24 28.86
N VAL A 688 -19.45 2.70 30.03
CA VAL A 688 -18.58 3.37 30.99
C VAL A 688 -17.14 3.21 30.49
N ASN A 689 -16.39 4.32 30.38
CA ASN A 689 -14.99 4.36 29.92
C ASN A 689 -14.72 3.96 28.44
N ASN A 690 -15.63 4.23 27.50
CA ASN A 690 -15.41 4.00 26.06
C ASN A 690 -15.12 2.53 25.67
N LYS A 691 -15.45 1.55 26.52
CA LYS A 691 -15.35 0.11 26.24
C LYS A 691 -16.75 -0.50 26.19
N ALA A 692 -17.20 -0.93 25.01
CA ALA A 692 -18.48 -1.60 24.85
C ALA A 692 -18.50 -2.94 25.62
N GLU A 693 -19.41 -3.07 26.60
CA GLU A 693 -19.66 -4.32 27.34
C GLU A 693 -20.39 -5.34 26.46
N LEU A 694 -19.69 -5.94 25.50
CA LEU A 694 -20.26 -6.95 24.59
C LEU A 694 -20.09 -8.40 25.08
N TYR A 695 -19.62 -8.60 26.32
CA TYR A 695 -19.32 -9.93 26.86
C TYR A 695 -19.73 -10.08 28.33
N GLN A 696 -21.03 -10.04 28.63
CA GLN A 696 -21.55 -10.33 29.98
C GLN A 696 -21.47 -11.82 30.40
N HIS A 697 -20.86 -12.69 29.58
CA HIS A 697 -20.78 -14.14 29.85
C HIS A 697 -19.37 -14.73 29.83
N LEU A 698 -18.34 -13.90 29.70
CA LEU A 698 -16.99 -14.34 30.06
C LEU A 698 -16.89 -14.24 31.58
N LYS A 699 -17.14 -15.37 32.27
CA LYS A 699 -16.78 -15.51 33.68
C LYS A 699 -15.31 -15.17 33.82
N ASP A 700 -15.00 -14.18 34.66
CA ASP A 700 -13.66 -13.87 35.10
C ASP A 700 -13.10 -15.07 35.89
N GLU A 701 -12.41 -15.98 35.20
CA GLU A 701 -11.42 -16.83 35.87
C GLU A 701 -10.16 -16.01 36.10
N ASN A 702 -10.20 -15.19 37.14
CA ASN A 702 -9.04 -14.86 37.95
C ASN A 702 -9.55 -14.34 39.30
N GLY A 703 -9.78 -15.30 40.19
CA GLY A 703 -10.10 -15.01 41.58
C GLY A 703 -8.96 -14.25 42.25
N MET A 704 -9.29 -13.10 42.82
CA MET A 704 -8.72 -12.66 44.09
C MET A 704 -9.85 -12.06 44.92
N ASP A 705 -10.17 -12.77 45.99
CA ASP A 705 -11.08 -12.36 47.05
C ASP A 705 -10.69 -11.00 47.64
N LEU A 706 -11.66 -10.09 47.72
CA LEU A 706 -11.73 -9.15 48.83
C LEU A 706 -13.17 -9.13 49.36
N HIS A 707 -13.25 -9.62 50.59
CA HIS A 707 -14.43 -9.80 51.41
C HIS A 707 -15.04 -8.46 51.85
N GLU A 708 -16.35 -8.54 52.13
CA GLU A 708 -17.15 -7.83 53.13
C GLU A 708 -18.18 -6.75 52.74
N ASN A 709 -19.42 -7.16 53.04
CA ASN A 709 -20.56 -6.43 53.62
C ASN A 709 -21.26 -5.40 52.72
N GLY A 710 -22.52 -5.56 52.30
CA GLY A 710 -23.62 -6.34 52.87
C GLY A 710 -24.82 -5.42 53.04
N LYS A 711 -25.91 -5.67 52.28
CA LYS A 711 -27.32 -5.55 52.70
C LYS A 711 -28.25 -5.78 51.50
N ALA A 712 -29.00 -6.87 51.61
CA ALA A 712 -30.19 -7.16 50.83
C ALA A 712 -31.31 -6.16 51.17
N THR A 713 -32.12 -5.74 50.19
CA THR A 713 -33.58 -6.02 50.17
C THR A 713 -34.29 -5.41 48.96
N ARG A 714 -35.17 -6.25 48.40
CA ARG A 714 -36.34 -6.02 47.54
C ARG A 714 -36.14 -5.66 46.08
#